data_AF-A0A1A8MKN1-F1
#
_entry.id   AF-A0A1A8MKN1-F1
#
_cell.length_a   1.000
_cell.length_b   1.000
_cell.length_c   1.000
_cell.angle_alpha   90.00
_cell.angle_beta   90.00
_cell.angle_gamma   90.00
#
_symmetry.space_group_name_H-M   'P 1'
#
loop_
_entity.id
_entity.type
_entity.pdbx_description
1 polymer ?
#
loop_
_entity_poly.entity_id
_entity_poly.type
_entity_poly.pdbx_seq_one_letter_code
_entity_poly.pdbx_strand_id
1 'polypeptide(L)'
;FYSDQNVDSRDPVQLNLLYVQARDDILNGSHPVSFDKACEFGGIQAQIQFGPHIEHKHKPGFLDLKEFLPKEYIKQRGAEKKLFQEHKNCGEMSEIEAKVKYVKLARSLRTYGVSFFLVKEKMKSKNKLVPRLLGITKESVMRVDEKTKDVVQEWPLTSVRRWAASPKSFTLDFGEYQESYYSVQTTEGEQISQLIAGYIDIILKKKQSKDRFGLEGDEESTMLEESVSPKKSTILQQQFNHGGRVEAESVALPGVIRSGSIGAEPVSMGTIPSPQQQVTRDQMHFGHMPPLSSAQQALIGTINTSMHAVQKAKIDLEEVDTLPPFGQDKASKGWIQSKKDESKQGIHSQVDAITAGTASVVNLTAGDPADTNYTAVGCAITTISSNLTEMSKGVKLLAALMEDDVGGGNDLMKAARTLTDAVSDLLKAVEPASGQPRQTVLTAAGSIGQASGDLLRQIGENETDERFQDILMNLAKAVANAAAMLVLKAKNVAQVSEDTVLQNRVIAAATQCALSTSQLVACAKVVSPTISSPVCQKQLIEAGKLVDRSVESCVQACLSATEDGELLKQVSSAASVVSQALEDLLQHVCQYTSRGEPIGRYDQATDTIMTVTESIFTSMGDAGEMVRQARVLAQATSDLVNAMRSDAEAEVDVDNSKKLLAAAKLLADATARMVEAAKGAAAYPENEDQQQKL
;
A
#
# COMPACT_ATOMS: atom_id res chain seq x y z
N PHE A 1 -29.34 37.58 -8.81
CA PHE A 1 -29.58 37.08 -7.44
C PHE A 1 -30.42 38.11 -6.70
N TYR A 2 -31.66 37.79 -6.38
CA TYR A 2 -32.51 38.66 -5.56
C TYR A 2 -32.09 38.52 -4.09
N SER A 3 -31.95 39.64 -3.37
CA SER A 3 -31.63 39.62 -1.94
C SER A 3 -32.91 39.38 -1.15
N ASP A 4 -32.98 38.23 -0.48
CA ASP A 4 -34.10 37.76 0.35
C ASP A 4 -34.34 38.62 1.62
N GLN A 5 -33.45 39.56 1.91
CA GLN A 5 -33.50 40.34 3.15
C GLN A 5 -34.60 41.42 3.16
N ASN A 6 -35.05 41.91 2.00
CA ASN A 6 -35.91 43.11 1.92
C ASN A 6 -37.34 42.87 1.37
N VAL A 7 -37.86 41.64 1.42
CA VAL A 7 -39.22 41.34 0.92
C VAL A 7 -40.27 41.71 1.97
N ASP A 8 -40.99 42.80 1.70
CA ASP A 8 -42.11 43.33 2.51
C ASP A 8 -43.42 43.26 1.68
N SER A 9 -44.59 43.29 2.33
CA SER A 9 -45.92 43.27 1.69
C SER A 9 -46.19 44.44 0.73
N ARG A 10 -45.24 45.36 0.61
CA ARG A 10 -45.25 46.54 -0.26
C ARG A 10 -44.85 46.23 -1.70
N ASP A 11 -44.20 45.09 -1.97
CA ASP A 11 -43.92 44.61 -3.33
C ASP A 11 -44.65 43.27 -3.60
N PRO A 12 -45.89 43.31 -4.10
CA PRO A 12 -46.68 42.10 -4.35
C PRO A 12 -46.11 41.24 -5.48
N VAL A 13 -45.29 41.80 -6.39
CA VAL A 13 -44.71 41.06 -7.51
C VAL A 13 -43.53 40.24 -7.02
N GLN A 14 -42.62 40.83 -6.25
CA GLN A 14 -41.48 40.14 -5.67
C GLN A 14 -41.93 39.07 -4.67
N LEU A 15 -42.93 39.37 -3.85
CA LEU A 15 -43.52 38.39 -2.93
C LEU A 15 -44.14 37.20 -3.68
N ASN A 16 -44.82 37.45 -4.80
CA ASN A 16 -45.40 36.39 -5.62
C ASN A 16 -44.34 35.49 -6.25
N LEU A 17 -43.24 36.07 -6.76
CA LEU A 17 -42.13 35.29 -7.32
C LEU A 17 -41.48 34.40 -6.25
N LEU A 18 -41.25 34.94 -5.05
CA LEU A 18 -40.67 34.18 -3.94
C LEU A 18 -41.60 33.06 -3.46
N TYR A 19 -42.91 33.33 -3.40
CA TYR A 19 -43.93 32.31 -3.12
C TYR A 19 -43.90 31.18 -4.17
N VAL A 20 -43.89 31.52 -5.47
CA VAL A 20 -43.86 30.52 -6.55
C VAL A 20 -42.60 29.67 -6.47
N GLN A 21 -41.43 30.29 -6.23
CA GLN A 21 -40.18 29.56 -6.06
C GLN A 21 -40.23 28.61 -4.84
N ALA A 22 -40.63 29.12 -3.68
CA ALA A 22 -40.73 28.29 -2.47
C ALA A 22 -41.74 27.15 -2.61
N ARG A 23 -42.86 27.39 -3.30
CA ARG A 23 -43.85 26.36 -3.63
C ARG A 23 -43.23 25.29 -4.51
N ASP A 24 -42.58 25.68 -5.60
CA ASP A 24 -42.00 24.74 -6.55
C ASP A 24 -40.88 23.92 -5.92
N ASP A 25 -40.05 24.53 -5.07
CA ASP A 25 -38.99 23.86 -4.29
C ASP A 25 -39.55 22.87 -3.26
N ILE A 26 -40.71 23.14 -2.65
CA ILE A 26 -41.39 22.19 -1.77
C ILE A 26 -41.96 21.03 -2.59
N LEU A 27 -42.70 21.32 -3.67
CA LEU A 27 -43.36 20.30 -4.49
C LEU A 27 -42.39 19.36 -5.20
N ASN A 28 -41.27 19.89 -5.69
CA ASN A 28 -40.22 19.09 -6.32
C ASN A 28 -39.36 18.31 -5.32
N GLY A 29 -39.43 18.64 -4.02
CA GLY A 29 -38.71 17.99 -2.93
C GLY A 29 -37.31 18.54 -2.67
N SER A 30 -36.90 19.62 -3.33
CA SER A 30 -35.62 20.30 -3.10
C SER A 30 -35.57 20.96 -1.72
N HIS A 31 -36.73 21.44 -1.23
CA HIS A 31 -36.90 21.94 0.12
C HIS A 31 -37.69 20.91 0.96
N PRO A 32 -37.01 19.99 1.66
CA PRO A 32 -37.65 18.94 2.44
C PRO A 32 -38.39 19.54 3.64
N VAL A 33 -39.68 19.22 3.74
CA VAL A 33 -40.56 19.64 4.83
C VAL A 33 -41.23 18.42 5.47
N SER A 34 -41.56 18.51 6.75
CA SER A 34 -42.32 17.46 7.44
C SER A 34 -43.74 17.38 6.86
N PHE A 35 -44.39 16.22 7.02
CA PHE A 35 -45.76 16.01 6.54
C PHE A 35 -46.74 17.07 7.08
N ASP A 36 -46.61 17.44 8.35
CA ASP A 36 -47.48 18.43 8.98
C ASP A 36 -47.31 19.81 8.35
N LYS A 37 -46.06 20.19 8.06
CA LYS A 37 -45.75 21.45 7.37
C LYS A 37 -46.15 21.42 5.90
N ALA A 38 -46.00 20.29 5.21
CA ALA A 38 -46.50 20.13 3.85
C ALA A 38 -48.03 20.32 3.79
N CYS A 39 -48.79 19.80 4.77
CA CYS A 39 -50.23 20.02 4.84
C CYS A 39 -50.58 21.50 5.13
N GLU A 40 -49.81 22.17 5.99
CA GLU A 40 -49.98 23.61 6.29
C GLU A 40 -49.73 24.46 5.03
N PHE A 41 -48.65 24.19 4.29
CA PHE A 41 -48.36 24.85 3.00
C PHE A 41 -49.43 24.56 1.96
N GLY A 42 -49.87 23.30 1.82
CA GLY A 42 -50.95 22.92 0.92
C GLY A 42 -52.28 23.63 1.25
N GLY A 43 -52.58 23.84 2.53
CA GLY A 43 -53.74 24.58 2.99
C GLY A 43 -53.67 26.08 2.66
N ILE A 44 -52.49 26.70 2.84
CA ILE A 44 -52.26 28.10 2.45
C ILE A 44 -52.30 28.24 0.93
N GLN A 45 -51.76 27.28 0.17
CA GLN A 45 -51.84 27.27 -1.29
C GLN A 45 -53.28 27.12 -1.79
N ALA A 46 -54.10 26.30 -1.14
CA ALA A 46 -55.54 26.21 -1.43
C ALA A 46 -56.26 27.53 -1.16
N GLN A 47 -55.90 28.26 -0.09
CA GLN A 47 -56.40 29.62 0.16
C GLN A 47 -56.01 30.59 -0.95
N ILE A 48 -54.79 30.51 -1.48
CA ILE A 48 -54.30 31.37 -2.57
C ILE A 48 -55.05 31.07 -3.89
N GLN A 49 -55.31 29.80 -4.20
CA GLN A 49 -55.94 29.42 -5.48
C GLN A 49 -57.47 29.53 -5.47
N PHE A 50 -58.13 29.17 -4.35
CA PHE A 50 -59.58 29.05 -4.28
C PHE A 50 -60.26 30.05 -3.34
N GLY A 51 -59.49 30.86 -2.60
CA GLY A 51 -60.01 31.77 -1.58
C GLY A 51 -60.44 31.05 -0.30
N PRO A 52 -61.32 31.68 0.52
CA PRO A 52 -61.76 31.14 1.81
C PRO A 52 -62.36 29.73 1.72
N HIS A 53 -62.17 28.95 2.79
CA HIS A 53 -62.63 27.56 2.81
C HIS A 53 -64.16 27.45 2.86
N ILE A 54 -64.73 26.67 1.92
CA ILE A 54 -66.17 26.41 1.83
C ILE A 54 -66.43 24.91 2.02
N GLU A 55 -66.98 24.52 3.18
CA GLU A 55 -67.16 23.11 3.58
C GLU A 55 -68.01 22.28 2.61
N HIS A 56 -68.96 22.90 1.89
CA HIS A 56 -69.80 22.17 0.95
C HIS A 56 -69.11 21.90 -0.40
N LYS A 57 -68.13 22.74 -0.78
CA LYS A 57 -67.39 22.66 -2.06
C LYS A 57 -66.08 21.88 -1.91
N HIS A 58 -65.36 22.09 -0.81
CA HIS A 58 -64.05 21.51 -0.55
C HIS A 58 -64.19 20.16 0.19
N LYS A 59 -64.54 19.12 -0.57
CA LYS A 59 -64.67 17.73 -0.08
C LYS A 59 -63.54 16.84 -0.63
N PRO A 60 -63.25 15.69 0.00
CA PRO A 60 -62.26 14.75 -0.51
C PRO A 60 -62.53 14.36 -1.97
N GLY A 61 -61.52 14.49 -2.83
CA GLY A 61 -61.61 14.35 -4.30
C GLY A 61 -61.74 15.67 -5.07
N PHE A 62 -61.74 16.83 -4.38
CA PHE A 62 -61.80 18.15 -5.01
C PHE A 62 -60.43 18.65 -5.49
N LEU A 63 -59.34 18.32 -4.78
CA LEU A 63 -57.99 18.79 -5.10
C LEU A 63 -57.17 17.71 -5.80
N ASP A 64 -56.43 18.07 -6.85
CA ASP A 64 -55.33 17.21 -7.32
C ASP A 64 -54.12 17.40 -6.39
N LEU A 65 -53.94 16.44 -5.46
CA LEU A 65 -52.88 16.47 -4.46
C LEU A 65 -51.46 16.59 -5.06
N LYS A 66 -51.26 16.29 -6.35
CA LYS A 66 -49.97 16.48 -7.04
C LYS A 66 -49.54 17.94 -7.11
N GLU A 67 -50.47 18.88 -7.08
CA GLU A 67 -50.18 20.31 -7.17
C GLU A 67 -49.96 20.96 -5.80
N PHE A 68 -50.33 20.29 -4.70
CA PHE A 68 -50.30 20.85 -3.34
C PHE A 68 -49.35 20.13 -2.39
N LEU A 69 -48.98 18.88 -2.69
CA LEU A 69 -48.12 18.09 -1.84
C LEU A 69 -46.95 17.47 -2.63
N PRO A 70 -45.76 17.36 -2.00
CA PRO A 70 -44.65 16.61 -2.56
C PRO A 70 -45.04 15.16 -2.89
N LYS A 71 -44.43 14.58 -3.93
CA LYS A 71 -44.72 13.20 -4.40
C LYS A 71 -44.67 12.14 -3.31
N GLU A 72 -43.84 12.35 -2.28
CA GLU A 72 -43.70 11.46 -1.13
C GLU A 72 -44.95 11.41 -0.22
N TYR A 73 -45.72 12.51 -0.12
CA TYR A 73 -46.85 12.63 0.80
C TYR A 73 -48.22 12.40 0.13
N ILE A 74 -48.30 12.35 -1.20
CA ILE A 74 -49.56 12.16 -1.95
C ILE A 74 -50.27 10.85 -1.54
N LYS A 75 -49.51 9.78 -1.29
CA LYS A 75 -50.06 8.46 -0.94
C LYS A 75 -50.37 8.31 0.55
N GLN A 76 -50.15 9.33 1.36
CA GLN A 76 -50.34 9.26 2.80
C GLN A 76 -51.84 9.32 3.15
N ARG A 77 -52.31 8.34 3.93
CA ARG A 77 -53.73 8.22 4.30
C ARG A 77 -54.18 9.45 5.09
N GLY A 78 -55.18 10.16 4.58
CA GLY A 78 -55.77 11.33 5.25
C GLY A 78 -55.07 12.67 4.97
N ALA A 79 -54.13 12.72 4.02
CA ALA A 79 -53.44 13.96 3.64
C ALA A 79 -54.40 15.06 3.18
N GLU A 80 -55.34 14.74 2.28
CA GLU A 80 -56.32 15.70 1.77
C GLU A 80 -57.23 16.25 2.89
N LYS A 81 -57.66 15.38 3.81
CA LYS A 81 -58.48 15.79 4.97
C LYS A 81 -57.73 16.76 5.88
N LYS A 82 -56.44 16.50 6.12
CA LYS A 82 -55.60 17.35 6.96
C LYS A 82 -55.31 18.69 6.27
N LEU A 83 -55.08 18.68 4.95
CA LEU A 83 -54.94 19.89 4.15
C LEU A 83 -56.19 20.78 4.23
N PHE A 84 -57.39 20.20 4.09
CA PHE A 84 -58.63 20.98 4.25
C PHE A 84 -58.82 21.53 5.66
N GLN A 85 -58.36 20.81 6.69
CA GLN A 85 -58.34 21.33 8.05
C GLN A 85 -57.44 22.58 8.17
N GLU A 86 -56.27 22.56 7.54
CA GLU A 86 -55.39 23.75 7.51
C GLU A 86 -55.94 24.87 6.63
N HIS A 87 -56.65 24.55 5.55
CA HIS A 87 -57.38 25.53 4.74
C HIS A 87 -58.48 26.22 5.58
N LYS A 88 -59.22 25.46 6.39
CA LYS A 88 -60.19 26.00 7.36
C LYS A 88 -59.52 26.88 8.43
N ASN A 89 -58.32 26.50 8.89
CA ASN A 89 -57.54 27.29 9.84
C ASN A 89 -57.04 28.64 9.25
N CYS A 90 -56.99 28.78 7.91
CA CYS A 90 -56.61 30.03 7.26
C CYS A 90 -57.71 31.09 7.29
N GLY A 91 -58.97 30.72 7.54
CA GLY A 91 -60.09 31.66 7.67
C GLY A 91 -60.33 32.51 6.41
N GLU A 92 -60.62 33.80 6.62
CA GLU A 92 -60.87 34.79 5.55
C GLU A 92 -59.62 35.60 5.18
N MET A 93 -58.45 34.95 5.19
CA MET A 93 -57.19 35.60 4.83
C MET A 93 -57.16 35.96 3.33
N SER A 94 -56.73 37.18 3.00
CA SER A 94 -56.59 37.62 1.60
C SER A 94 -55.45 36.90 0.88
N GLU A 95 -55.45 36.91 -0.46
CA GLU A 95 -54.40 36.26 -1.26
C GLU A 95 -52.99 36.79 -0.92
N ILE A 96 -52.86 38.09 -0.71
CA ILE A 96 -51.58 38.74 -0.39
C ILE A 96 -51.12 38.31 1.01
N GLU A 97 -51.99 38.34 2.01
CA GLU A 97 -51.68 37.88 3.36
C GLU A 97 -51.34 36.39 3.39
N ALA A 98 -52.01 35.58 2.57
CA ALA A 98 -51.71 34.16 2.41
C ALA A 98 -50.30 33.94 1.86
N LYS A 99 -49.89 34.70 0.83
CA LYS A 99 -48.53 34.66 0.29
C LYS A 99 -47.49 35.13 1.31
N VAL A 100 -47.78 36.20 2.06
CA VAL A 100 -46.90 36.66 3.17
C VAL A 100 -46.75 35.56 4.21
N LYS A 101 -47.85 34.92 4.64
CA LYS A 101 -47.83 33.82 5.61
C LYS A 101 -47.05 32.63 5.08
N TYR A 102 -47.23 32.26 3.80
CA TYR A 102 -46.51 31.16 3.16
C TYR A 102 -44.99 31.41 3.18
N VAL A 103 -44.56 32.58 2.69
CA VAL A 103 -43.13 32.96 2.63
C VAL A 103 -42.53 33.07 4.03
N LYS A 104 -43.26 33.67 4.98
CA LYS A 104 -42.82 33.78 6.39
C LYS A 104 -42.65 32.41 7.03
N LEU A 105 -43.58 31.48 6.77
CA LEU A 105 -43.49 30.12 7.25
C LEU A 105 -42.30 29.39 6.61
N ALA A 106 -42.12 29.49 5.29
CA ALA A 106 -40.98 28.90 4.59
C ALA A 106 -39.64 29.41 5.14
N ARG A 107 -39.50 30.72 5.35
CA ARG A 107 -38.30 31.35 5.93
C ARG A 107 -38.06 30.99 7.40
N SER A 108 -39.11 30.65 8.15
CA SER A 108 -38.98 30.23 9.54
C SER A 108 -38.41 28.81 9.68
N LEU A 109 -38.42 28.02 8.60
CA LEU A 109 -37.85 26.68 8.62
C LEU A 109 -36.33 26.75 8.54
N ARG A 110 -35.67 25.96 9.40
CA ARG A 110 -34.21 25.81 9.38
C ARG A 110 -33.67 25.20 8.09
N THR A 111 -34.55 24.60 7.28
CA THR A 111 -34.26 24.02 5.98
C THR A 111 -34.22 25.07 4.85
N TYR A 112 -34.53 26.34 5.15
CA TYR A 112 -34.60 27.39 4.13
C TYR A 112 -33.22 27.85 3.68
N GLY A 113 -33.00 27.89 2.36
CA GLY A 113 -31.69 28.23 1.79
C GLY A 113 -30.61 27.15 2.00
N VAL A 114 -31.01 25.94 2.39
CA VAL A 114 -30.11 24.80 2.60
C VAL A 114 -30.12 23.90 1.36
N SER A 115 -28.93 23.51 0.88
CA SER A 115 -28.80 22.53 -0.21
C SER A 115 -28.84 21.12 0.38
N PHE A 116 -29.84 20.32 0.02
CA PHE A 116 -30.02 18.96 0.56
C PHE A 116 -29.58 17.89 -0.42
N PHE A 117 -28.90 16.88 0.12
CA PHE A 117 -28.49 15.68 -0.60
C PHE A 117 -28.98 14.44 0.13
N LEU A 118 -29.60 13.51 -0.59
CA LEU A 118 -30.01 12.23 -0.02
C LEU A 118 -28.80 11.29 0.05
N VAL A 119 -28.39 10.93 1.26
CA VAL A 119 -27.21 10.11 1.53
C VAL A 119 -27.57 8.86 2.33
N LYS A 120 -26.76 7.81 2.25
CA LYS A 120 -26.94 6.60 3.07
C LYS A 120 -25.84 6.52 4.12
N GLU A 121 -26.23 6.64 5.38
CA GLU A 121 -25.36 6.57 6.54
C GLU A 121 -25.29 5.13 7.07
N LYS A 122 -24.09 4.65 7.42
CA LYS A 122 -23.92 3.36 8.11
C LYS A 122 -24.11 3.56 9.62
N MET A 123 -25.05 2.84 10.25
CA MET A 123 -25.21 2.95 11.70
C MET A 123 -23.98 2.41 12.45
N LYS A 124 -23.55 3.10 13.51
CA LYS A 124 -22.40 2.68 14.34
C LYS A 124 -22.63 1.35 15.09
N SER A 125 -23.88 1.00 15.40
CA SER A 125 -24.23 -0.20 16.19
C SER A 125 -24.73 -1.40 15.37
N LYS A 126 -25.08 -1.20 14.10
CA LYS A 126 -25.65 -2.25 13.23
C LYS A 126 -25.13 -2.06 11.81
N ASN A 127 -24.76 -3.13 11.11
CA ASN A 127 -24.33 -3.10 9.71
C ASN A 127 -25.52 -2.86 8.75
N LYS A 128 -26.29 -1.79 8.99
CA LYS A 128 -27.46 -1.39 8.21
C LYS A 128 -27.24 0.05 7.71
N LEU A 129 -27.51 0.25 6.42
CA LEU A 129 -27.52 1.57 5.79
C LEU A 129 -28.89 2.22 6.01
N VAL A 130 -28.87 3.47 6.46
CA VAL A 130 -30.07 4.26 6.75
C VAL A 130 -30.04 5.51 5.86
N PRO A 131 -31.11 5.78 5.10
CA PRO A 131 -31.21 7.03 4.37
C PRO A 131 -31.27 8.22 5.32
N ARG A 132 -30.55 9.28 4.97
CA ARG A 132 -30.41 10.51 5.74
C ARG A 132 -30.28 11.68 4.77
N LEU A 133 -30.72 12.86 5.19
CA LEU A 133 -30.54 14.08 4.41
C LEU A 133 -29.31 14.82 4.93
N LEU A 134 -28.39 15.15 4.04
CA LEU A 134 -27.24 16.00 4.32
C LEU A 134 -27.55 17.40 3.80
N GLY A 135 -27.80 18.33 4.72
CA GLY A 135 -28.02 19.74 4.41
C GLY A 135 -26.71 20.52 4.46
N ILE A 136 -26.46 21.38 3.50
CA ILE A 136 -25.27 22.24 3.47
C ILE A 136 -25.72 23.69 3.31
N THR A 137 -25.29 24.53 4.24
CA THR A 137 -25.52 25.98 4.25
C THR A 137 -24.21 26.71 4.06
N LYS A 138 -24.25 28.03 3.92
CA LYS A 138 -23.03 28.86 3.86
C LYS A 138 -22.24 28.88 5.16
N GLU A 139 -22.79 28.36 6.26
CA GLU A 139 -22.18 28.45 7.59
C GLU A 139 -21.99 27.08 8.26
N SER A 140 -22.82 26.09 7.92
CA SER A 140 -22.87 24.79 8.58
C SER A 140 -23.26 23.63 7.64
N VAL A 141 -22.84 22.43 8.03
CA VAL A 141 -23.31 21.15 7.48
C VAL A 141 -24.25 20.53 8.52
N MET A 142 -25.42 20.10 8.09
CA MET A 142 -26.48 19.56 8.93
C MET A 142 -26.81 18.12 8.54
N ARG A 143 -26.96 17.25 9.54
CA ARG A 143 -27.54 15.91 9.38
C ARG A 143 -29.02 15.97 9.75
N VAL A 144 -29.88 15.63 8.81
CA VAL A 144 -31.34 15.70 8.95
C VAL A 144 -31.96 14.31 8.77
N ASP A 145 -32.93 13.96 9.61
CA ASP A 145 -33.65 12.70 9.47
C ASP A 145 -34.53 12.68 8.22
N GLU A 146 -34.54 11.57 7.47
CA GLU A 146 -35.32 11.47 6.23
C GLU A 146 -36.84 11.51 6.49
N LYS A 147 -37.31 10.96 7.61
CA LYS A 147 -38.75 10.83 7.88
C LYS A 147 -39.30 11.99 8.67
N THR A 148 -38.65 12.37 9.76
CA THR A 148 -39.14 13.47 10.59
C THR A 148 -38.77 14.84 10.02
N LYS A 149 -37.73 14.88 9.16
CA LYS A 149 -37.12 16.10 8.63
C LYS A 149 -36.55 17.01 9.74
N ASP A 150 -36.24 16.44 10.90
CA ASP A 150 -35.59 17.15 12.01
C ASP A 150 -34.07 17.16 11.87
N VAL A 151 -33.44 18.25 12.29
CA VAL A 151 -31.99 18.38 12.38
C VAL A 151 -31.48 17.53 13.56
N VAL A 152 -30.78 16.44 13.25
CA VAL A 152 -30.20 15.52 14.23
C VAL A 152 -28.87 16.04 14.75
N GLN A 153 -28.07 16.63 13.87
CA GLN A 153 -26.75 17.16 14.22
C GLN A 153 -26.36 18.29 13.27
N GLU A 154 -25.62 19.26 13.77
CA GLU A 154 -25.14 20.41 13.00
C GLU A 154 -23.65 20.62 13.30
N TRP A 155 -22.86 20.80 12.25
CA TRP A 155 -21.43 21.06 12.30
C TRP A 155 -21.12 22.38 11.59
N PRO A 156 -20.51 23.36 12.25
CA PRO A 156 -20.04 24.57 11.58
C PRO A 156 -19.05 24.22 10.46
N LEU A 157 -19.15 24.87 9.30
CA LEU A 157 -18.21 24.65 8.19
C LEU A 157 -16.76 24.96 8.59
N THR A 158 -16.56 25.86 9.56
CA THR A 158 -15.26 26.17 10.15
C THR A 158 -14.62 25.02 10.93
N SER A 159 -15.42 24.04 11.37
CA SER A 159 -14.93 22.83 12.06
C SER A 159 -14.48 21.72 11.11
N VAL A 160 -14.85 21.81 9.82
CA VAL A 160 -14.44 20.84 8.80
C VAL A 160 -12.98 21.09 8.47
N ARG A 161 -12.10 20.13 8.81
CA ARG A 161 -10.68 20.21 8.45
C ARG A 161 -10.45 19.74 7.03
N ARG A 162 -11.07 18.62 6.64
CA ARG A 162 -10.90 17.98 5.33
C ARG A 162 -12.19 17.29 4.91
N TRP A 163 -12.39 17.18 3.60
CA TRP A 163 -13.45 16.35 3.03
C TRP A 163 -12.90 15.58 1.84
N ALA A 164 -13.48 14.41 1.57
CA ALA A 164 -13.10 13.56 0.46
C ALA A 164 -14.36 13.05 -0.25
N ALA A 165 -14.41 13.28 -1.55
CA ALA A 165 -15.41 12.72 -2.43
C ALA A 165 -14.86 11.51 -3.19
N SER A 166 -15.70 10.50 -3.37
CA SER A 166 -15.45 9.36 -4.24
C SER A 166 -16.73 9.08 -5.05
N PRO A 167 -16.66 8.30 -6.14
CA PRO A 167 -17.83 8.07 -7.00
C PRO A 167 -19.06 7.46 -6.30
N LYS A 168 -18.87 6.83 -5.13
CA LYS A 168 -19.94 6.17 -4.36
C LYS A 168 -19.98 6.57 -2.88
N SER A 169 -19.11 7.48 -2.44
CA SER A 169 -19.00 7.84 -1.03
C SER A 169 -18.50 9.25 -0.83
N PHE A 170 -18.87 9.84 0.29
CA PHE A 170 -18.42 11.13 0.73
C PHE A 170 -18.06 11.07 2.21
N THR A 171 -16.92 11.64 2.59
CA THR A 171 -16.41 11.61 3.97
C THR A 171 -16.03 13.01 4.43
N LEU A 172 -16.48 13.38 5.63
CA LEU A 172 -16.09 14.59 6.35
C LEU A 172 -15.18 14.25 7.52
N ASP A 173 -14.09 15.00 7.62
CA ASP A 173 -13.14 14.96 8.72
C ASP A 173 -13.15 16.28 9.49
N PHE A 174 -13.50 16.19 10.77
CA PHE A 174 -13.54 17.30 11.71
C PHE A 174 -12.27 17.38 12.59
N GLY A 175 -11.29 16.50 12.40
CA GLY A 175 -10.05 16.46 13.17
C GLY A 175 -10.29 16.25 14.67
N GLU A 176 -9.66 17.07 15.51
CA GLU A 176 -9.77 17.00 16.97
C GLU A 176 -11.18 17.33 17.50
N TYR A 177 -12.06 17.94 16.69
CA TYR A 177 -13.43 18.25 17.10
C TYR A 177 -14.33 17.00 17.13
N GLN A 178 -13.96 15.91 16.45
CA GLN A 178 -14.70 14.65 16.48
C GLN A 178 -13.78 13.45 16.21
N GLU A 179 -13.71 12.49 17.14
CA GLU A 179 -12.83 11.32 17.06
C GLU A 179 -13.09 10.39 15.84
N SER A 180 -14.23 10.53 15.17
CA SER A 180 -14.65 9.63 14.10
C SER A 180 -15.07 10.43 12.87
N TYR A 181 -14.58 10.01 11.71
CA TYR A 181 -15.03 10.51 10.42
C TYR A 181 -16.54 10.32 10.23
N TYR A 182 -17.17 11.27 9.56
CA TYR A 182 -18.55 11.14 9.10
C TYR A 182 -18.56 10.70 7.64
N SER A 183 -18.79 9.40 7.42
CA SER A 183 -18.80 8.79 6.08
C SER A 183 -20.20 8.38 5.67
N VAL A 184 -20.57 8.75 4.45
CA VAL A 184 -21.86 8.44 3.84
C VAL A 184 -21.69 7.90 2.42
N GLN A 185 -22.63 7.09 1.98
CA GLN A 185 -22.71 6.65 0.58
C GLN A 185 -23.59 7.60 -0.21
N THR A 186 -23.05 8.14 -1.29
CA THR A 186 -23.74 9.07 -2.20
C THR A 186 -23.07 9.01 -3.58
N THR A 187 -23.87 9.22 -4.62
CA THR A 187 -23.39 9.40 -6.00
C THR A 187 -23.07 10.87 -6.32
N GLU A 188 -23.51 11.80 -5.47
CA GLU A 188 -23.37 13.24 -5.65
C GLU A 188 -22.21 13.83 -4.81
N GLY A 189 -21.26 12.98 -4.41
CA GLY A 189 -20.13 13.37 -3.56
C GLY A 189 -19.29 14.51 -4.15
N GLU A 190 -19.16 14.55 -5.48
CA GLU A 190 -18.42 15.61 -6.17
C GLU A 190 -19.15 16.96 -6.10
N GLN A 191 -20.47 16.99 -6.29
CA GLN A 191 -21.27 18.21 -6.18
C GLN A 191 -21.25 18.76 -4.75
N ILE A 192 -21.39 17.86 -3.76
CA ILE A 192 -21.25 18.20 -2.35
C ILE A 192 -19.87 18.82 -2.07
N SER A 193 -18.81 18.21 -2.60
CA SER A 193 -17.43 18.70 -2.43
C SER A 193 -17.23 20.10 -3.04
N GLN A 194 -17.74 20.33 -4.26
CA GLN A 194 -17.64 21.64 -4.92
C GLN A 194 -18.41 22.73 -4.15
N LEU A 195 -19.57 22.39 -3.60
CA LEU A 195 -20.40 23.32 -2.84
C LEU A 195 -19.73 23.70 -1.51
N ILE A 196 -19.16 22.72 -0.79
CA ILE A 196 -18.37 22.98 0.43
C ILE A 196 -17.13 23.82 0.12
N ALA A 197 -16.40 23.50 -0.95
CA ALA A 197 -15.24 24.27 -1.37
C ALA A 197 -15.60 25.74 -1.65
N GLY A 198 -16.67 25.98 -2.41
CA GLY A 198 -17.14 27.33 -2.72
C GLY A 198 -17.54 28.13 -1.48
N TYR A 199 -18.21 27.50 -0.51
CA TYR A 199 -18.58 28.19 0.74
C TYR A 199 -17.39 28.47 1.65
N ILE A 200 -16.44 27.53 1.79
CA ILE A 200 -15.22 27.75 2.57
C ILE A 200 -14.37 28.86 1.96
N ASP A 201 -14.26 28.92 0.63
CA ASP A 201 -13.55 30.01 -0.07
C ASP A 201 -14.18 31.38 0.23
N ILE A 202 -15.52 31.47 0.25
CA ILE A 202 -16.23 32.70 0.61
C ILE A 202 -15.97 33.08 2.07
N ILE A 203 -16.01 32.12 2.99
CA ILE A 203 -15.75 32.35 4.43
C ILE A 203 -14.31 32.83 4.64
N LEU A 204 -13.33 32.20 3.99
CA LEU A 204 -11.92 32.57 4.08
C LEU A 204 -11.65 33.95 3.48
N LYS A 205 -12.24 34.27 2.33
CA LYS A 205 -12.17 35.61 1.72
C LYS A 205 -12.75 36.68 2.64
N LYS A 206 -13.93 36.42 3.26
CA LYS A 206 -14.57 37.34 4.21
C LYS A 206 -13.74 37.54 5.49
N LYS A 207 -13.03 36.49 5.94
CA LYS A 207 -12.12 36.57 7.10
C LYS A 207 -10.86 37.39 6.77
N GLN A 208 -10.24 37.17 5.60
CA GLN A 208 -9.08 37.95 5.15
C GLN A 208 -9.40 39.43 4.93
N SER A 209 -10.59 39.78 4.44
CA SER A 209 -11.00 41.19 4.31
C SER A 209 -11.22 41.86 5.68
N LYS A 210 -11.64 41.10 6.69
CA LYS A 210 -11.88 41.60 8.06
C LYS A 210 -10.56 41.81 8.84
N ASP A 211 -9.57 40.96 8.63
CA ASP A 211 -8.23 41.09 9.25
C ASP A 211 -7.39 42.24 8.64
N ARG A 212 -7.77 42.79 7.48
CA ARG A 212 -7.04 43.86 6.79
C ARG A 212 -7.51 45.28 7.11
N PHE A 213 -8.61 45.45 7.86
CA PHE A 213 -9.12 46.76 8.26
C PHE A 213 -9.59 46.76 9.72
N GLY A 214 -8.72 47.22 10.62
CA GLY A 214 -9.16 47.79 11.88
C GLY A 214 -9.53 49.24 11.66
N LEU A 215 -10.78 49.52 11.28
CA LEU A 215 -11.49 50.81 11.39
C LEU A 215 -12.97 50.55 11.07
N GLU A 216 -13.86 50.88 12.01
CA GLU A 216 -15.32 50.86 11.82
C GLU A 216 -15.71 51.79 10.65
N GLY A 217 -16.58 51.31 9.75
CA GLY A 217 -17.14 52.12 8.68
C GLY A 217 -17.94 51.33 7.64
N ASP A 218 -19.26 51.38 7.79
CA ASP A 218 -20.36 51.19 6.82
C ASP A 218 -20.38 50.02 5.82
N GLU A 219 -21.42 49.19 5.98
CA GLU A 219 -21.95 48.22 5.02
C GLU A 219 -22.68 48.93 3.86
N GLU A 220 -21.99 49.70 3.02
CA GLU A 220 -22.57 50.17 1.75
C GLU A 220 -21.49 50.45 0.70
N SER A 221 -21.18 49.48 -0.17
CA SER A 221 -20.54 49.74 -1.47
C SER A 221 -20.77 48.58 -2.44
N THR A 222 -21.77 48.84 -3.29
CA THR A 222 -21.90 48.54 -4.72
C THR A 222 -20.81 47.72 -5.43
N MET A 223 -21.31 46.83 -6.30
CA MET A 223 -20.56 46.01 -7.26
C MET A 223 -19.54 46.82 -8.06
N LEU A 224 -18.29 46.36 -8.05
CA LEU A 224 -17.30 46.70 -9.08
C LEU A 224 -16.99 45.43 -9.87
N GLU A 225 -17.07 45.54 -11.21
CA GLU A 225 -16.72 44.50 -12.18
C GLU A 225 -15.31 43.95 -11.90
N GLU A 226 -15.24 42.64 -11.68
CA GLU A 226 -13.99 41.91 -11.53
C GLU A 226 -13.34 41.74 -12.92
N SER A 227 -12.53 42.72 -13.30
CA SER A 227 -11.47 42.52 -14.28
C SER A 227 -10.51 41.44 -13.75
N VAL A 228 -10.31 40.40 -14.56
CA VAL A 228 -9.46 39.23 -14.28
C VAL A 228 -8.14 39.64 -13.64
N SER A 229 -7.90 39.17 -12.40
CA SER A 229 -6.64 39.39 -11.70
C SER A 229 -5.53 38.48 -12.24
N PRO A 230 -4.26 38.93 -12.25
CA PRO A 230 -3.19 38.27 -12.99
C PRO A 230 -2.77 36.96 -12.34
N LYS A 231 -2.56 35.93 -13.17
CA LYS A 231 -1.84 34.71 -12.81
C LYS A 231 -0.43 35.05 -12.28
N LYS A 232 0.00 34.25 -11.31
CA LYS A 232 1.34 34.18 -10.70
C LYS A 232 2.47 34.63 -11.65
N SER A 233 3.27 35.60 -11.21
CA SER A 233 4.41 36.13 -11.96
C SER A 233 5.43 35.05 -12.33
N THR A 234 5.57 34.82 -13.63
CA THR A 234 6.79 34.34 -14.26
C THR A 234 7.72 35.54 -14.41
N ILE A 235 8.87 35.55 -13.73
CA ILE A 235 9.90 36.56 -13.97
C ILE A 235 10.55 36.23 -15.33
N LEU A 236 10.04 36.88 -16.37
CA LEU A 236 10.73 37.05 -17.65
C LEU A 236 11.61 38.29 -17.50
N GLN A 237 12.87 38.10 -17.13
CA GLN A 237 13.85 39.18 -17.16
C GLN A 237 14.26 39.44 -18.61
N GLN A 238 13.45 40.26 -19.28
CA GLN A 238 13.79 40.86 -20.57
C GLN A 238 14.73 42.05 -20.29
N GLN A 239 16.03 41.84 -20.51
CA GLN A 239 17.01 42.92 -20.49
C GLN A 239 16.75 43.86 -21.66
N PHE A 240 16.19 45.04 -21.36
CA PHE A 240 16.29 46.19 -22.25
C PHE A 240 17.66 46.81 -22.07
N ASN A 241 18.48 46.73 -23.13
CA ASN A 241 19.73 47.45 -23.24
C ASN A 241 19.42 48.93 -23.45
N HIS A 242 19.29 49.70 -22.36
CA HIS A 242 19.45 51.14 -22.40
C HIS A 242 20.87 51.49 -21.97
N GLY A 243 21.63 52.01 -22.93
CA GLY A 243 23.01 52.43 -22.73
C GLY A 243 23.12 53.59 -21.74
N GLY A 244 24.25 53.58 -21.02
CA GLY A 244 24.80 54.76 -20.37
C GLY A 244 24.82 54.69 -18.85
N ARG A 245 25.88 54.11 -18.27
CA ARG A 245 26.97 54.85 -17.60
C ARG A 245 27.88 53.87 -16.87
N VAL A 246 29.17 54.18 -16.94
CA VAL A 246 30.26 53.46 -16.30
C VAL A 246 30.32 53.94 -14.85
N GLU A 247 30.20 53.05 -13.88
CA GLU A 247 30.71 53.27 -12.52
C GLU A 247 31.73 52.19 -12.20
N ALA A 248 32.89 52.65 -11.75
CA ALA A 248 34.09 51.88 -11.50
C ALA A 248 34.15 51.40 -10.04
N GLU A 249 34.91 50.32 -9.85
CA GLU A 249 35.44 49.78 -8.58
C GLU A 249 34.47 48.94 -7.71
N SER A 250 34.91 47.95 -6.94
CA SER A 250 36.27 47.62 -6.50
C SER A 250 36.49 46.11 -6.38
N VAL A 251 37.75 45.72 -6.58
CA VAL A 251 38.26 44.35 -6.72
C VAL A 251 38.75 43.87 -5.35
N ALA A 252 37.91 43.13 -4.63
CA ALA A 252 38.37 42.32 -3.49
C ALA A 252 37.33 41.25 -3.13
N LEU A 253 37.59 39.99 -3.51
CA LEU A 253 37.76 38.82 -2.63
C LEU A 253 37.85 37.53 -3.48
N PRO A 254 38.58 36.50 -3.01
CA PRO A 254 39.30 35.55 -3.88
C PRO A 254 38.46 34.37 -4.35
N GLY A 255 38.64 34.00 -5.62
CA GLY A 255 38.07 32.79 -6.22
C GLY A 255 38.74 31.51 -5.71
N VAL A 256 37.92 30.50 -5.41
CA VAL A 256 38.36 29.11 -5.27
C VAL A 256 38.18 28.44 -6.63
N ILE A 257 39.29 28.09 -7.27
CA ILE A 257 39.33 27.29 -8.50
C ILE A 257 39.65 25.85 -8.13
N ARG A 258 38.81 24.90 -8.58
CA ARG A 258 39.23 23.54 -8.94
C ARG A 258 38.53 23.21 -10.26
N SER A 259 39.22 23.39 -11.40
CA SER A 259 40.04 22.41 -12.12
C SER A 259 39.31 21.13 -12.53
N GLY A 260 38.83 21.13 -13.77
CA GLY A 260 38.68 19.95 -14.62
C GLY A 260 39.43 20.22 -15.93
N SER A 261 40.48 19.44 -16.17
CA SER A 261 41.25 19.27 -17.42
C SER A 261 40.35 19.26 -18.67
N ILE A 262 40.67 19.98 -19.75
CA ILE A 262 41.56 19.56 -20.86
C ILE A 262 41.98 20.80 -21.68
N GLY A 263 43.28 20.87 -22.02
CA GLY A 263 43.79 21.39 -23.30
C GLY A 263 43.81 22.90 -23.55
N ALA A 264 45.01 23.45 -23.80
CA ALA A 264 45.20 24.82 -24.26
C ALA A 264 44.96 24.94 -25.78
N GLU A 265 44.12 25.89 -26.20
CA GLU A 265 43.98 26.35 -27.59
C GLU A 265 44.12 27.88 -27.61
N PRO A 266 44.85 28.46 -28.59
CA PRO A 266 45.17 29.88 -28.61
C PRO A 266 43.96 30.74 -29.00
N VAL A 267 43.79 31.86 -28.31
CA VAL A 267 42.82 32.91 -28.66
C VAL A 267 43.23 33.55 -29.98
N SER A 268 42.48 33.29 -31.05
CA SER A 268 42.54 34.03 -32.31
C SER A 268 41.39 35.02 -32.38
N MET A 269 41.72 36.30 -32.49
CA MET A 269 40.77 37.40 -32.58
C MET A 269 40.35 37.59 -34.04
N GLY A 270 39.05 37.46 -34.33
CA GLY A 270 38.44 37.95 -35.56
C GLY A 270 38.28 36.94 -36.70
N THR A 271 37.38 35.96 -36.56
CA THR A 271 36.68 35.35 -37.70
C THR A 271 35.38 34.70 -37.20
N ILE A 272 34.24 34.98 -37.86
CA ILE A 272 32.93 34.35 -37.58
C ILE A 272 32.82 33.11 -38.47
N PRO A 273 32.73 31.87 -37.94
CA PRO A 273 32.32 30.72 -38.73
C PRO A 273 30.79 30.63 -38.86
N SER A 274 30.35 30.15 -40.02
CA SER A 274 28.96 29.99 -40.45
C SER A 274 28.16 29.02 -39.56
N PRO A 275 26.82 29.15 -39.47
CA PRO A 275 26.00 28.30 -38.62
C PRO A 275 26.01 26.85 -39.12
N GLN A 276 26.61 25.95 -38.36
CA GLN A 276 26.40 24.51 -38.48
C GLN A 276 25.25 24.11 -37.55
N GLN A 277 24.17 23.59 -38.12
CA GLN A 277 23.12 22.92 -37.38
C GLN A 277 23.67 21.64 -36.77
N GLN A 278 23.88 21.64 -35.46
CA GLN A 278 24.12 20.43 -34.69
C GLN A 278 22.78 20.02 -34.04
N VAL A 279 22.20 18.93 -34.54
CA VAL A 279 21.06 18.27 -33.88
C VAL A 279 21.61 17.58 -32.63
N THR A 280 21.44 18.22 -31.46
CA THR A 280 21.71 17.60 -30.16
C THR A 280 20.44 16.90 -29.69
N ARG A 281 20.45 15.58 -29.74
CA ARG A 281 19.40 14.72 -29.18
C ARG A 281 19.56 14.70 -27.65
N ASP A 282 18.50 15.12 -26.96
CA ASP A 282 18.19 14.90 -25.53
C ASP A 282 19.37 14.89 -24.54
N GLN A 283 19.80 16.08 -24.10
CA GLN A 283 20.24 16.26 -22.72
C GLN A 283 19.12 17.00 -21.96
N MET A 284 18.33 16.25 -21.21
CA MET A 284 17.37 16.82 -20.28
C MET A 284 18.12 17.62 -19.21
N HIS A 285 17.76 18.91 -19.11
CA HIS A 285 18.23 19.81 -18.08
C HIS A 285 17.79 19.29 -16.69
N PHE A 286 18.74 19.14 -15.76
CA PHE A 286 18.50 18.87 -14.33
C PHE A 286 17.91 20.12 -13.62
N GLY A 287 16.70 20.54 -14.01
CA GLY A 287 16.04 21.75 -13.48
C GLY A 287 14.59 21.57 -13.02
N HIS A 288 14.03 20.36 -13.14
CA HIS A 288 12.64 20.09 -12.72
C HIS A 288 12.53 18.69 -12.12
N MET A 289 13.00 18.53 -10.88
CA MET A 289 12.50 17.45 -10.01
C MET A 289 11.14 17.92 -9.44
N PRO A 290 10.07 17.11 -9.52
CA PRO A 290 8.85 17.39 -8.79
C PRO A 290 9.17 17.51 -7.28
N PRO A 291 8.50 18.40 -6.52
CA PRO A 291 8.74 18.51 -5.09
C PRO A 291 8.49 17.15 -4.43
N LEU A 292 9.48 16.68 -3.65
CA LEU A 292 9.41 15.41 -2.92
C LEU A 292 8.13 15.34 -2.07
N SER A 293 7.44 14.21 -2.11
CA SER A 293 6.28 13.96 -1.26
C SER A 293 6.66 13.98 0.22
N SER A 294 5.69 14.22 1.11
CA SER A 294 5.91 14.16 2.56
C SER A 294 6.46 12.80 3.01
N ALA A 295 6.07 11.71 2.35
CA ALA A 295 6.59 10.37 2.61
C ALA A 295 8.05 10.21 2.18
N GLN A 296 8.46 10.80 1.04
CA GLN A 296 9.86 10.84 0.61
C GLN A 296 10.72 11.72 1.54
N GLN A 297 10.19 12.84 2.03
CA GLN A 297 10.87 13.68 3.01
C GLN A 297 11.08 12.97 4.36
N ALA A 298 10.07 12.25 4.84
CA ALA A 298 10.17 11.41 6.04
C ALA A 298 11.19 10.27 5.86
N LEU A 299 11.24 9.68 4.67
CA LEU A 299 12.25 8.67 4.33
C LEU A 299 13.66 9.24 4.35
N ILE A 300 13.90 10.45 3.80
CA ILE A 300 15.21 11.12 3.87
C ILE A 300 15.62 11.35 5.33
N GLY A 301 14.69 11.79 6.19
CA GLY A 301 14.94 11.90 7.63
C GLY A 301 15.37 10.55 8.24
N THR A 302 14.67 9.47 7.89
CA THR A 302 14.97 8.11 8.36
C THR A 302 16.32 7.60 7.85
N ILE A 303 16.66 7.87 6.58
CA ILE A 303 17.95 7.53 5.99
C ILE A 303 19.08 8.26 6.71
N ASN A 304 18.92 9.56 6.98
CA ASN A 304 19.93 10.34 7.70
C ASN A 304 20.16 9.82 9.12
N THR A 305 19.10 9.54 9.87
CA THR A 305 19.23 8.94 11.22
C THR A 305 19.90 7.57 11.15
N SER A 306 19.52 6.74 10.18
CA SER A 306 20.11 5.41 9.98
C SER A 306 21.59 5.49 9.58
N MET A 307 21.95 6.46 8.73
CA MET A 307 23.33 6.72 8.31
C MET A 307 24.22 7.12 9.50
N HIS A 308 23.71 7.98 10.39
CA HIS A 308 24.42 8.34 11.62
C HIS A 308 24.66 7.12 12.52
N ALA A 309 23.66 6.24 12.66
CA ALA A 309 23.80 5.01 13.45
C ALA A 309 24.81 4.04 12.81
N VAL A 310 24.80 3.88 11.48
CA VAL A 310 25.77 3.07 10.73
C VAL A 310 27.19 3.62 10.91
N GLN A 311 27.38 4.93 10.80
CA GLN A 311 28.69 5.56 10.99
C GLN A 311 29.20 5.39 12.43
N LYS A 312 28.31 5.47 13.42
CA LYS A 312 28.67 5.20 14.81
C LYS A 312 29.09 3.73 15.00
N ALA A 313 28.31 2.79 14.48
CA ALA A 313 28.65 1.36 14.53
C ALA A 313 30.01 1.06 13.86
N LYS A 314 30.34 1.78 12.77
CA LYS A 314 31.65 1.67 12.11
C LYS A 314 32.80 2.09 13.03
N ILE A 315 32.66 3.23 13.70
CA ILE A 315 33.67 3.75 14.65
C ILE A 315 33.81 2.78 15.84
N ASP A 316 32.69 2.25 16.34
CA ASP A 316 32.70 1.29 17.45
C ASP A 316 33.42 -0.03 17.08
N LEU A 317 33.54 -0.35 15.78
CA LEU A 317 34.29 -1.48 15.23
C LEU A 317 35.78 -1.18 14.95
N GLU A 318 36.30 0.00 15.33
CA GLU A 318 37.74 0.29 15.21
C GLU A 318 38.55 -0.23 16.40
N GLU A 319 37.93 -0.32 17.58
CA GLU A 319 38.55 -0.81 18.81
C GLU A 319 37.93 -2.14 19.25
N VAL A 320 38.72 -3.05 19.81
CA VAL A 320 38.23 -4.30 20.42
C VAL A 320 37.85 -4.04 21.88
N ASP A 321 36.82 -4.70 22.39
CA ASP A 321 36.43 -4.56 23.80
C ASP A 321 37.53 -5.07 24.75
N THR A 322 37.81 -4.29 25.78
CA THR A 322 38.74 -4.69 26.86
C THR A 322 38.00 -5.58 27.84
N LEU A 323 38.19 -6.89 27.69
CA LEU A 323 37.61 -7.86 28.61
C LEU A 323 38.36 -7.88 29.95
N PRO A 324 37.64 -8.08 31.08
CA PRO A 324 38.29 -8.32 32.36
C PRO A 324 39.10 -9.64 32.32
N PRO A 325 40.21 -9.74 33.08
CA PRO A 325 41.04 -10.94 33.08
C PRO A 325 40.23 -12.15 33.59
N PHE A 326 40.08 -13.17 32.76
CA PHE A 326 39.38 -14.40 33.11
C PHE A 326 40.31 -15.37 33.86
N GLY A 327 39.75 -16.10 34.83
CA GLY A 327 40.44 -17.20 35.49
C GLY A 327 40.57 -18.42 34.57
N GLN A 328 41.53 -19.30 34.85
CA GLN A 328 41.66 -20.60 34.14
C GLN A 328 40.68 -21.67 34.65
N ASP A 329 39.78 -21.32 35.56
CA ASP A 329 38.83 -22.24 36.16
C ASP A 329 37.76 -22.71 35.15
N LYS A 330 37.18 -23.87 35.44
CA LYS A 330 36.20 -24.52 34.56
C LYS A 330 34.94 -23.67 34.36
N ALA A 331 34.56 -22.83 35.32
CA ALA A 331 33.40 -21.95 35.21
C ALA A 331 33.68 -20.75 34.28
N SER A 332 34.87 -20.13 34.39
CA SER A 332 35.32 -19.09 33.46
C SER A 332 35.40 -19.59 32.02
N LYS A 333 35.97 -20.78 31.78
CA LYS A 333 36.00 -21.40 30.43
C LYS A 333 34.61 -21.73 29.89
N GLY A 334 33.72 -22.25 30.75
CA GLY A 334 32.32 -22.50 30.37
C GLY A 334 31.56 -21.22 30.05
N TRP A 335 31.80 -20.13 30.78
CA TRP A 335 31.21 -18.82 30.52
C TRP A 335 31.69 -18.22 29.20
N ILE A 336 33.00 -18.28 28.91
CA ILE A 336 33.58 -17.80 27.64
C ILE A 336 32.94 -18.54 26.47
N GLN A 337 32.84 -19.88 26.55
CA GLN A 337 32.22 -20.68 25.51
C GLN A 337 30.74 -20.32 25.33
N SER A 338 29.98 -20.23 26.42
CA SER A 338 28.57 -19.84 26.37
C SER A 338 28.36 -18.45 25.76
N LYS A 339 29.23 -17.47 26.08
CA LYS A 339 29.14 -16.11 25.54
C LYS A 339 29.58 -16.02 24.09
N LYS A 340 30.56 -16.84 23.70
CA LYS A 340 30.96 -17.01 22.30
C LYS A 340 29.77 -17.52 21.49
N ASP A 341 29.14 -18.61 21.92
CA ASP A 341 28.00 -19.22 21.21
C ASP A 341 26.78 -18.27 21.15
N GLU A 342 26.46 -17.58 22.25
CA GLU A 342 25.39 -16.56 22.29
C GLU A 342 25.67 -15.40 21.32
N SER A 343 26.92 -14.95 21.25
CA SER A 343 27.33 -13.85 20.37
C SER A 343 27.33 -14.28 18.91
N LYS A 344 27.77 -15.52 18.58
CA LYS A 344 27.72 -16.06 17.22
C LYS A 344 26.27 -16.16 16.71
N GLN A 345 25.40 -16.80 17.48
CA GLN A 345 23.98 -16.92 17.14
C GLN A 345 23.29 -15.55 17.04
N GLY A 346 23.64 -14.62 17.93
CA GLY A 346 23.16 -13.23 17.88
C GLY A 346 23.54 -12.54 16.57
N ILE A 347 24.82 -12.62 16.17
CA ILE A 347 25.32 -12.06 14.92
C ILE A 347 24.63 -12.70 13.72
N HIS A 348 24.47 -14.04 13.71
CA HIS A 348 23.75 -14.74 12.63
C HIS A 348 22.33 -14.19 12.47
N SER A 349 21.57 -14.12 13.56
CA SER A 349 20.20 -13.60 13.54
C SER A 349 20.12 -12.14 13.08
N GLN A 350 21.11 -11.31 13.43
CA GLN A 350 21.15 -9.91 13.01
C GLN A 350 21.50 -9.79 11.52
N VAL A 351 22.41 -10.62 11.02
CA VAL A 351 22.76 -10.71 9.59
C VAL A 351 21.57 -11.21 8.76
N ASP A 352 20.79 -12.17 9.26
CA ASP A 352 19.53 -12.60 8.65
C ASP A 352 18.55 -11.42 8.50
N ALA A 353 18.39 -10.62 9.55
CA ALA A 353 17.52 -9.45 9.53
C ALA A 353 18.02 -8.34 8.59
N ILE A 354 19.34 -8.12 8.52
CA ILE A 354 19.96 -7.16 7.59
C ILE A 354 19.74 -7.60 6.15
N THR A 355 20.06 -8.83 5.80
CA THR A 355 19.90 -9.37 4.44
C THR A 355 18.42 -9.40 4.02
N ALA A 356 17.51 -9.83 4.90
CA ALA A 356 16.07 -9.77 4.66
C ALA A 356 15.57 -8.32 4.47
N GLY A 357 16.04 -7.39 5.30
CA GLY A 357 15.73 -5.97 5.19
C GLY A 357 16.23 -5.38 3.87
N THR A 358 17.44 -5.70 3.45
CA THR A 358 18.02 -5.28 2.17
C THR A 358 17.22 -5.82 0.99
N ALA A 359 16.86 -7.11 0.99
CA ALA A 359 16.01 -7.70 -0.06
C ALA A 359 14.61 -7.05 -0.09
N SER A 360 14.04 -6.71 1.07
CA SER A 360 12.77 -5.99 1.18
C SER A 360 12.86 -4.57 0.61
N VAL A 361 13.91 -3.80 0.93
CA VAL A 361 14.15 -2.48 0.33
C VAL A 361 14.23 -2.58 -1.18
N VAL A 362 14.96 -3.57 -1.69
CA VAL A 362 15.06 -3.83 -3.13
C VAL A 362 13.68 -4.17 -3.72
N ASN A 363 12.89 -5.03 -3.09
CA ASN A 363 11.55 -5.39 -3.58
C ASN A 363 10.56 -4.22 -3.56
N LEU A 364 10.56 -3.41 -2.49
CA LEU A 364 9.65 -2.28 -2.33
C LEU A 364 9.97 -1.11 -3.28
N THR A 365 11.23 -0.98 -3.70
CA THR A 365 11.69 0.07 -4.63
C THR A 365 11.69 -0.37 -6.10
N ALA A 366 11.02 -1.50 -6.41
CA ALA A 366 10.93 -2.08 -7.75
C ALA A 366 9.92 -1.38 -8.67
N GLY A 367 8.92 -0.72 -8.09
CA GLY A 367 7.82 -0.06 -8.82
C GLY A 367 8.12 1.38 -9.21
N ASP A 368 7.13 2.04 -9.80
CA ASP A 368 7.19 3.47 -10.09
C ASP A 368 7.38 4.27 -8.78
N PRO A 369 8.19 5.34 -8.77
CA PRO A 369 8.26 6.28 -7.64
C PRO A 369 6.90 6.75 -7.11
N ALA A 370 5.86 6.83 -7.95
CA ALA A 370 4.51 7.20 -7.52
C ALA A 370 3.78 6.11 -6.71
N ASP A 371 4.04 4.84 -7.01
CA ASP A 371 3.38 3.68 -6.39
C ASP A 371 4.20 3.05 -5.25
N THR A 372 5.41 3.57 -5.02
CA THR A 372 6.33 3.05 -4.01
C THR A 372 5.89 3.45 -2.60
N ASN A 373 5.73 2.45 -1.72
CA ASN A 373 5.46 2.70 -0.30
C ASN A 373 6.74 3.08 0.46
N TYR A 374 7.09 4.37 0.42
CA TYR A 374 8.28 4.91 1.09
C TYR A 374 8.29 4.72 2.61
N THR A 375 7.12 4.56 3.25
CA THR A 375 7.05 4.24 4.69
C THR A 375 7.56 2.83 4.97
N ALA A 376 7.16 1.84 4.15
CA ALA A 376 7.64 0.46 4.28
C ALA A 376 9.15 0.36 3.99
N VAL A 377 9.65 1.13 3.02
CA VAL A 377 11.10 1.25 2.74
C VAL A 377 11.82 1.82 3.96
N GLY A 378 11.28 2.87 4.59
CA GLY A 378 11.82 3.45 5.82
C GLY A 378 11.90 2.43 6.97
N CYS A 379 10.85 1.65 7.20
CA CYS A 379 10.84 0.60 8.22
C CYS A 379 11.92 -0.48 7.97
N ALA A 380 12.10 -0.91 6.71
CA ALA A 380 13.14 -1.86 6.36
C ALA A 380 14.54 -1.27 6.59
N ILE A 381 14.76 0.01 6.27
CA ILE A 381 16.02 0.73 6.54
C ILE A 381 16.31 0.84 8.04
N THR A 382 15.31 1.16 8.87
CA THR A 382 15.47 1.19 10.33
C THR A 382 15.80 -0.20 10.89
N THR A 383 15.20 -1.25 10.33
CA THR A 383 15.49 -2.65 10.70
C THR A 383 16.95 -3.00 10.38
N ILE A 384 17.45 -2.63 9.20
CA ILE A 384 18.87 -2.82 8.83
C ILE A 384 19.78 -2.08 9.81
N SER A 385 19.51 -0.81 10.07
CA SER A 385 20.37 0.04 10.89
C SER A 385 20.43 -0.41 12.36
N SER A 386 19.28 -0.78 12.95
CA SER A 386 19.22 -1.28 14.32
C SER A 386 19.92 -2.63 14.50
N ASN A 387 19.70 -3.58 13.58
CA ASN A 387 20.40 -4.87 13.62
C ASN A 387 21.90 -4.71 13.39
N LEU A 388 22.32 -3.77 12.53
CA LEU A 388 23.74 -3.47 12.34
C LEU A 388 24.40 -2.95 13.63
N THR A 389 23.71 -2.11 14.41
CA THR A 389 24.24 -1.60 15.68
C THR A 389 24.31 -2.65 16.78
N GLU A 390 23.44 -3.65 16.77
CA GLU A 390 23.52 -4.79 17.71
C GLU A 390 24.59 -5.80 17.26
N MET A 391 24.70 -6.01 15.95
CA MET A 391 25.75 -6.82 15.33
C MET A 391 27.14 -6.27 15.62
N SER A 392 27.35 -4.94 15.55
CA SER A 392 28.64 -4.37 15.86
C SER A 392 29.09 -4.67 17.31
N LYS A 393 28.15 -4.62 18.27
CA LYS A 393 28.42 -4.99 19.67
C LYS A 393 28.73 -6.48 19.81
N GLY A 394 27.93 -7.34 19.17
CA GLY A 394 28.13 -8.79 19.19
C GLY A 394 29.46 -9.21 18.58
N VAL A 395 29.84 -8.63 17.44
CA VAL A 395 31.12 -8.86 16.77
C VAL A 395 32.29 -8.37 17.63
N LYS A 396 32.17 -7.21 18.29
CA LYS A 396 33.22 -6.66 19.16
C LYS A 396 33.48 -7.57 20.38
N LEU A 397 32.42 -8.06 21.00
CA LEU A 397 32.50 -9.02 22.11
C LEU A 397 33.09 -10.36 21.64
N LEU A 398 32.62 -10.88 20.50
CA LEU A 398 33.10 -12.13 19.93
C LEU A 398 34.60 -12.04 19.56
N ALA A 399 35.02 -10.94 18.93
CA ALA A 399 36.41 -10.69 18.57
C ALA A 399 37.33 -10.65 19.80
N ALA A 400 36.86 -10.06 20.91
CA ALA A 400 37.61 -10.03 22.17
C ALA A 400 37.69 -11.41 22.87
N LEU A 401 36.70 -12.28 22.66
CA LEU A 401 36.66 -13.64 23.21
C LEU A 401 37.38 -14.68 22.34
N MET A 402 37.81 -14.32 21.12
CA MET A 402 38.60 -15.19 20.26
C MET A 402 40.07 -15.15 20.71
N GLU A 403 40.64 -16.31 21.03
CA GLU A 403 42.07 -16.42 21.37
C GLU A 403 42.93 -16.05 20.15
N ASP A 404 43.92 -15.17 20.37
CA ASP A 404 44.68 -14.43 19.35
C ASP A 404 45.62 -15.27 18.46
N ASP A 405 45.65 -16.59 18.56
CA ASP A 405 46.70 -17.42 17.95
C ASP A 405 46.76 -17.35 16.40
N VAL A 406 45.71 -16.84 15.72
CA VAL A 406 45.67 -16.73 14.23
C VAL A 406 45.05 -15.41 13.71
N GLY A 407 44.82 -14.40 14.55
CA GLY A 407 44.27 -13.11 14.09
C GLY A 407 42.80 -13.12 13.63
N GLY A 408 42.05 -14.19 13.93
CA GLY A 408 40.64 -14.36 13.54
C GLY A 408 39.69 -13.28 14.08
N GLY A 409 39.97 -12.71 15.27
CA GLY A 409 39.20 -11.59 15.82
C GLY A 409 39.31 -10.31 14.99
N ASN A 410 40.50 -9.98 14.50
CA ASN A 410 40.71 -8.79 13.66
C ASN A 410 40.10 -8.98 12.26
N ASP A 411 40.13 -10.19 11.72
CA ASP A 411 39.51 -10.50 10.43
C ASP A 411 37.98 -10.50 10.51
N LEU A 412 37.40 -10.93 11.64
CA LEU A 412 35.97 -10.77 11.94
C LEU A 412 35.56 -9.29 12.00
N MET A 413 36.34 -8.46 12.69
CA MET A 413 36.10 -7.01 12.77
C MET A 413 36.22 -6.35 11.39
N LYS A 414 37.19 -6.76 10.55
CA LYS A 414 37.29 -6.29 9.16
C LYS A 414 36.05 -6.66 8.35
N ALA A 415 35.58 -7.91 8.42
CA ALA A 415 34.38 -8.35 7.70
C ALA A 415 33.14 -7.54 8.12
N ALA A 416 32.98 -7.27 9.42
CA ALA A 416 31.88 -6.45 9.94
C ALA A 416 31.96 -4.99 9.48
N ARG A 417 33.17 -4.42 9.37
CA ARG A 417 33.36 -3.07 8.78
C ARG A 417 33.01 -3.06 7.29
N THR A 418 33.42 -4.07 6.53
CA THR A 418 33.04 -4.20 5.11
C THR A 418 31.52 -4.29 4.93
N LEU A 419 30.81 -5.02 5.80
CA LEU A 419 29.35 -5.06 5.80
C LEU A 419 28.73 -3.69 6.14
N THR A 420 29.28 -3.00 7.13
CA THR A 420 28.86 -1.65 7.53
C THR A 420 29.02 -0.63 6.39
N ASP A 421 30.13 -0.71 5.66
CA ASP A 421 30.40 0.11 4.48
C ASP A 421 29.42 -0.18 3.34
N ALA A 422 29.14 -1.46 3.07
CA ALA A 422 28.16 -1.86 2.08
C ALA A 422 26.74 -1.36 2.42
N VAL A 423 26.35 -1.38 3.71
CA VAL A 423 25.08 -0.80 4.18
C VAL A 423 25.05 0.72 4.00
N SER A 424 26.16 1.42 4.29
CA SER A 424 26.27 2.87 4.05
C SER A 424 26.07 3.21 2.56
N ASP A 425 26.67 2.43 1.66
CA ASP A 425 26.54 2.65 0.22
C ASP A 425 25.12 2.35 -0.30
N LEU A 426 24.42 1.34 0.25
CA LEU A 426 23.01 1.12 -0.03
C LEU A 426 22.15 2.31 0.41
N LEU A 427 22.36 2.82 1.62
CA LEU A 427 21.57 3.95 2.14
C LEU A 427 21.75 5.22 1.30
N LYS A 428 22.95 5.46 0.76
CA LYS A 428 23.20 6.55 -0.22
C LYS A 428 22.48 6.30 -1.54
N ALA A 429 22.50 5.06 -2.02
CA ALA A 429 21.88 4.69 -3.30
C ALA A 429 20.34 4.72 -3.25
N VAL A 430 19.74 4.45 -2.08
CA VAL A 430 18.28 4.41 -1.88
C VAL A 430 17.69 5.81 -1.67
N GLU A 431 18.52 6.85 -1.52
CA GLU A 431 18.06 8.22 -1.37
C GLU A 431 17.25 8.67 -2.61
N PRO A 432 15.96 9.03 -2.45
CA PRO A 432 15.09 9.39 -3.58
C PRO A 432 15.57 10.60 -4.39
N ALA A 433 16.40 11.46 -3.78
CA ALA A 433 16.94 12.67 -4.39
C ALA A 433 18.28 12.44 -5.11
N SER A 434 18.90 11.27 -5.00
CA SER A 434 20.26 11.01 -5.50
C SER A 434 20.38 10.97 -7.03
N GLY A 435 19.26 10.79 -7.74
CA GLY A 435 19.23 10.67 -9.21
C GLY A 435 20.01 9.47 -9.75
N GLN A 436 20.39 8.52 -8.89
CA GLN A 436 21.21 7.38 -9.29
C GLN A 436 20.41 6.33 -10.06
N PRO A 437 21.02 5.64 -11.03
CA PRO A 437 20.36 4.57 -11.75
C PRO A 437 20.06 3.41 -10.78
N ARG A 438 18.93 2.75 -11.00
CA ARG A 438 18.47 1.61 -10.20
C ARG A 438 19.51 0.49 -10.07
N GLN A 439 20.36 0.32 -11.08
CA GLN A 439 21.47 -0.65 -11.08
C GLN A 439 22.45 -0.43 -9.92
N THR A 440 22.66 0.81 -9.47
CA THR A 440 23.54 1.13 -8.34
C THR A 440 22.97 0.57 -7.03
N VAL A 441 21.65 0.68 -6.82
CA VAL A 441 20.97 0.08 -5.66
C VAL A 441 21.10 -1.44 -5.66
N LEU A 442 20.90 -2.08 -6.83
CA LEU A 442 21.04 -3.53 -6.97
C LEU A 442 22.48 -4.00 -6.70
N THR A 443 23.47 -3.24 -7.16
CA THR A 443 24.88 -3.55 -6.94
C THR A 443 25.25 -3.39 -5.47
N ALA A 444 24.83 -2.30 -4.81
CA ALA A 444 25.05 -2.07 -3.39
C ALA A 444 24.40 -3.16 -2.52
N ALA A 445 23.16 -3.54 -2.83
CA ALA A 445 22.49 -4.67 -2.19
C ALA A 445 23.28 -5.97 -2.37
N GLY A 446 23.73 -6.28 -3.59
CA GLY A 446 24.56 -7.45 -3.85
C GLY A 446 25.89 -7.48 -3.08
N SER A 447 26.48 -6.31 -2.80
CA SER A 447 27.68 -6.20 -1.95
C SER A 447 27.38 -6.50 -0.47
N ILE A 448 26.20 -6.13 0.03
CA ILE A 448 25.76 -6.49 1.39
C ILE A 448 25.64 -8.00 1.55
N GLY A 449 25.04 -8.69 0.58
CA GLY A 449 24.96 -10.16 0.58
C GLY A 449 26.33 -10.82 0.68
N GLN A 450 27.28 -10.35 -0.12
CA GLN A 450 28.64 -10.86 -0.12
C GLN A 450 29.37 -10.60 1.20
N ALA A 451 29.31 -9.36 1.70
CA ALA A 451 29.94 -9.00 2.98
C ALA A 451 29.30 -9.75 4.17
N SER A 452 27.98 -10.00 4.11
CA SER A 452 27.26 -10.81 5.09
C SER A 452 27.72 -12.27 5.07
N GLY A 453 27.87 -12.86 3.88
CA GLY A 453 28.40 -14.22 3.73
C GLY A 453 29.87 -14.33 4.19
N ASP A 454 30.69 -13.34 3.88
CA ASP A 454 32.09 -13.28 4.34
C ASP A 454 32.16 -13.20 5.88
N LEU A 455 31.27 -12.42 6.51
CA LEU A 455 31.15 -12.33 7.97
C LEU A 455 30.72 -13.67 8.60
N LEU A 456 29.67 -14.31 8.09
CA LEU A 456 29.19 -15.61 8.59
C LEU A 456 30.24 -16.71 8.45
N ARG A 457 31.02 -16.69 7.35
CA ARG A 457 32.15 -17.61 7.15
C ARG A 457 33.23 -17.43 8.21
N GLN A 458 33.53 -16.21 8.65
CA GLN A 458 34.50 -15.94 9.71
C GLN A 458 34.01 -16.39 11.11
N ILE A 459 32.69 -16.39 11.32
CA ILE A 459 32.06 -16.83 12.58
C ILE A 459 32.07 -18.37 12.71
N GLY A 460 32.20 -19.08 11.58
CA GLY A 460 32.18 -20.53 11.50
C GLY A 460 30.76 -21.12 11.59
N GLU A 461 29.73 -20.30 11.37
CA GLU A 461 28.31 -20.69 11.34
C GLU A 461 27.75 -20.71 9.91
N ASN A 462 28.56 -21.09 8.91
CA ASN A 462 28.03 -21.40 7.59
C ASN A 462 27.27 -22.75 7.65
N GLU A 463 26.03 -22.72 8.14
CA GLU A 463 25.13 -23.89 8.08
C GLU A 463 24.63 -24.19 6.65
N THR A 464 24.83 -23.26 5.72
CA THR A 464 24.40 -23.40 4.33
C THR A 464 25.46 -24.12 3.50
N ASP A 465 25.08 -25.25 2.87
CA ASP A 465 25.93 -26.01 1.92
C ASP A 465 26.40 -25.05 0.81
N GLU A 466 27.71 -24.80 0.69
CA GLU A 466 28.27 -23.92 -0.35
C GLU A 466 27.79 -24.33 -1.75
N ARG A 467 27.56 -25.64 -1.97
CA ARG A 467 26.99 -26.16 -3.21
C ARG A 467 25.55 -25.70 -3.43
N PHE A 468 24.75 -25.58 -2.38
CA PHE A 468 23.38 -25.07 -2.47
C PHE A 468 23.36 -23.59 -2.90
N GLN A 469 24.25 -22.78 -2.31
CA GLN A 469 24.43 -21.37 -2.67
C GLN A 469 24.86 -21.21 -4.14
N ASP A 470 25.82 -22.01 -4.59
CA ASP A 470 26.29 -22.01 -5.98
C ASP A 470 25.19 -22.40 -6.98
N ILE A 471 24.42 -23.45 -6.67
CA ILE A 471 23.28 -23.86 -7.50
C ILE A 471 22.22 -22.76 -7.55
N LEU A 472 21.87 -22.15 -6.41
CA LEU A 472 20.90 -21.05 -6.35
C LEU A 472 21.34 -19.87 -7.24
N MET A 473 22.62 -19.50 -7.16
CA MET A 473 23.19 -18.41 -7.96
C MET A 473 23.22 -18.75 -9.46
N ASN A 474 23.51 -19.99 -9.82
CA ASN A 474 23.49 -20.45 -11.21
C ASN A 474 22.07 -20.45 -11.78
N LEU A 475 21.07 -20.88 -11.01
CA LEU A 475 19.66 -20.79 -11.40
C LEU A 475 19.22 -19.33 -11.59
N ALA A 476 19.60 -18.43 -10.67
CA ALA A 476 19.26 -17.00 -10.80
C ALA A 476 19.87 -16.38 -12.07
N LYS A 477 21.11 -16.73 -12.40
CA LYS A 477 21.76 -16.33 -13.66
C LYS A 477 21.09 -16.94 -14.89
N ALA A 478 20.61 -18.18 -14.80
CA ALA A 478 19.86 -18.82 -15.88
C ALA A 478 18.56 -18.06 -16.18
N VAL A 479 17.82 -17.64 -15.15
CA VAL A 479 16.64 -16.77 -15.31
C VAL A 479 17.00 -15.45 -15.98
N ALA A 480 18.09 -14.80 -15.56
CA ALA A 480 18.58 -13.56 -16.19
C ALA A 480 18.93 -13.73 -17.68
N ASN A 481 19.60 -14.82 -18.04
CA ASN A 481 19.93 -15.12 -19.43
C ASN A 481 18.68 -15.40 -20.27
N ALA A 482 17.72 -16.16 -19.74
CA ALA A 482 16.44 -16.41 -20.40
C ALA A 482 15.64 -15.11 -20.61
N ALA A 483 15.59 -14.25 -19.59
CA ALA A 483 14.91 -12.96 -19.67
C ALA A 483 15.57 -12.01 -20.68
N ALA A 484 16.91 -12.01 -20.75
CA ALA A 484 17.63 -11.24 -21.77
C ALA A 484 17.26 -11.69 -23.19
N MET A 485 17.12 -13.01 -23.41
CA MET A 485 16.65 -13.55 -24.70
C MET A 485 15.21 -13.13 -25.01
N LEU A 486 14.30 -13.18 -24.02
CA LEU A 486 12.93 -12.69 -24.17
C LEU A 486 12.89 -11.20 -24.56
N VAL A 487 13.71 -10.37 -23.91
CA VAL A 487 13.81 -8.93 -24.19
C VAL A 487 14.30 -8.66 -25.61
N LEU A 488 15.26 -9.44 -26.10
CA LEU A 488 15.71 -9.35 -27.50
C LEU A 488 14.58 -9.72 -28.48
N LYS A 489 13.80 -10.78 -28.19
CA LYS A 489 12.65 -11.16 -29.02
C LYS A 489 11.52 -10.13 -28.98
N ALA A 490 11.23 -9.56 -27.82
CA ALA A 490 10.27 -8.48 -27.67
C ALA A 490 10.69 -7.21 -28.43
N LYS A 491 12.00 -6.89 -28.46
CA LYS A 491 12.53 -5.78 -29.28
C LYS A 491 12.33 -6.02 -30.78
N ASN A 492 12.47 -7.25 -31.26
CA ASN A 492 12.20 -7.58 -32.66
C ASN A 492 10.73 -7.35 -33.00
N VAL A 493 9.80 -7.71 -32.11
CA VAL A 493 8.35 -7.39 -32.27
C VAL A 493 8.14 -5.88 -32.31
N ALA A 494 8.79 -5.13 -31.41
CA ALA A 494 8.68 -3.68 -31.38
C ALA A 494 9.20 -3.01 -32.67
N GLN A 495 10.19 -3.59 -33.36
CA GLN A 495 10.71 -3.09 -34.63
C GLN A 495 9.73 -3.28 -35.81
N VAL A 496 8.86 -4.28 -35.74
CA VAL A 496 7.88 -4.61 -36.79
C VAL A 496 6.54 -3.88 -36.56
N SER A 497 6.27 -3.42 -35.34
CA SER A 497 5.08 -2.63 -35.00
C SER A 497 5.06 -1.29 -35.75
N GLU A 498 3.98 -1.03 -36.49
CA GLU A 498 3.76 0.24 -37.20
C GLU A 498 3.32 1.37 -36.26
N ASP A 499 2.71 1.03 -35.11
CA ASP A 499 2.25 2.00 -34.12
C ASP A 499 3.36 2.33 -33.10
N THR A 500 3.79 3.58 -33.08
CA THR A 500 4.80 4.14 -32.16
C THR A 500 4.39 4.00 -30.68
N VAL A 501 3.09 4.06 -30.35
CA VAL A 501 2.59 3.93 -28.97
C VAL A 501 2.74 2.49 -28.50
N LEU A 502 2.35 1.52 -29.33
CA LEU A 502 2.49 0.09 -29.03
C LEU A 502 3.95 -0.36 -29.01
N GLN A 503 4.78 0.16 -29.93
CA GLN A 503 6.22 -0.03 -29.92
C GLN A 503 6.85 0.42 -28.58
N ASN A 504 6.54 1.64 -28.14
CA ASN A 504 7.04 2.17 -26.86
C ASN A 504 6.55 1.33 -25.66
N ARG A 505 5.31 0.84 -25.71
CA ARG A 505 4.76 -0.03 -24.66
C ARG A 505 5.49 -1.37 -24.57
N VAL A 506 5.82 -1.99 -25.69
CA VAL A 506 6.62 -3.24 -25.72
C VAL A 506 8.03 -3.00 -25.18
N ILE A 507 8.68 -1.91 -25.58
CA ILE A 507 10.03 -1.56 -25.10
C ILE A 507 10.03 -1.30 -23.59
N ALA A 508 9.02 -0.58 -23.08
CA ALA A 508 8.86 -0.34 -21.64
C ALA A 508 8.66 -1.65 -20.87
N ALA A 509 7.76 -2.53 -21.33
CA ALA A 509 7.52 -3.82 -20.69
C ALA A 509 8.75 -4.73 -20.71
N ALA A 510 9.48 -4.79 -21.83
CA ALA A 510 10.72 -5.54 -21.95
C ALA A 510 11.83 -4.99 -21.03
N THR A 511 11.93 -3.66 -20.90
CA THR A 511 12.89 -3.01 -20.00
C THR A 511 12.55 -3.32 -18.54
N GLN A 512 11.27 -3.30 -18.17
CA GLN A 512 10.81 -3.69 -16.83
C GLN A 512 11.07 -5.17 -16.52
N CYS A 513 10.94 -6.05 -17.52
CA CYS A 513 11.29 -7.47 -17.39
C CYS A 513 12.79 -7.66 -17.14
N ALA A 514 13.66 -6.95 -17.87
CA ALA A 514 15.11 -6.98 -17.64
C ALA A 514 15.47 -6.49 -16.23
N LEU A 515 14.82 -5.40 -15.78
CA LEU A 515 15.05 -4.81 -14.48
C LEU A 515 14.61 -5.73 -13.34
N SER A 516 13.40 -6.28 -13.41
CA SER A 516 12.85 -7.21 -12.42
C SER A 516 13.70 -8.48 -12.32
N THR A 517 14.26 -8.95 -13.44
CA THR A 517 15.15 -10.11 -13.42
C THR A 517 16.51 -9.78 -12.81
N SER A 518 17.06 -8.61 -13.10
CA SER A 518 18.31 -8.13 -12.47
C SER A 518 18.13 -7.95 -10.96
N GLN A 519 16.93 -7.54 -10.55
CA GLN A 519 16.51 -7.48 -9.16
C GLN A 519 16.46 -8.87 -8.51
N LEU A 520 15.87 -9.87 -9.18
CA LEU A 520 15.87 -11.25 -8.69
C LEU A 520 17.29 -11.76 -8.44
N VAL A 521 18.24 -11.50 -9.35
CA VAL A 521 19.64 -11.89 -9.17
C VAL A 521 20.28 -11.16 -7.99
N ALA A 522 20.03 -9.86 -7.84
CA ALA A 522 20.53 -9.10 -6.69
C ALA A 522 19.93 -9.64 -5.37
N CYS A 523 18.63 -9.91 -5.32
CA CYS A 523 17.96 -10.52 -4.17
C CYS A 523 18.54 -11.91 -3.87
N ALA A 524 18.71 -12.78 -4.87
CA ALA A 524 19.35 -14.08 -4.71
C ALA A 524 20.76 -13.96 -4.13
N LYS A 525 21.55 -12.97 -4.58
CA LYS A 525 22.89 -12.69 -4.02
C LYS A 525 22.84 -12.22 -2.56
N VAL A 526 21.83 -11.42 -2.21
CA VAL A 526 21.62 -10.95 -0.83
C VAL A 526 21.22 -12.08 0.10
N VAL A 527 20.31 -12.96 -0.34
CA VAL A 527 19.73 -14.01 0.51
C VAL A 527 20.46 -15.34 0.47
N SER A 528 21.38 -15.55 -0.48
CA SER A 528 22.16 -16.79 -0.59
C SER A 528 22.82 -17.24 0.73
N PRO A 529 23.52 -16.37 1.49
CA PRO A 529 24.13 -16.77 2.75
C PRO A 529 23.12 -17.03 3.88
N THR A 530 21.91 -16.47 3.79
CA THR A 530 20.88 -16.48 4.83
C THR A 530 19.60 -17.18 4.39
N ILE A 531 19.71 -18.10 3.43
CA ILE A 531 18.56 -18.82 2.86
C ILE A 531 17.89 -19.76 3.87
N SER A 532 18.57 -20.05 4.99
CA SER A 532 17.99 -20.70 6.17
C SER A 532 16.84 -19.91 6.78
N SER A 533 16.87 -18.58 6.69
CA SER A 533 15.83 -17.74 7.22
C SER A 533 14.56 -17.79 6.34
N PRO A 534 13.39 -18.14 6.90
CA PRO A 534 12.13 -18.15 6.16
C PRO A 534 11.72 -16.76 5.68
N VAL A 535 12.21 -15.68 6.31
CA VAL A 535 11.96 -14.31 5.87
C VAL A 535 12.70 -14.02 4.57
N CYS A 536 13.95 -14.44 4.46
CA CYS A 536 14.76 -14.34 3.24
C CYS A 536 14.16 -15.15 2.08
N GLN A 537 13.69 -16.37 2.35
CA GLN A 537 12.98 -17.20 1.36
C GLN A 537 11.75 -16.49 0.81
N LYS A 538 10.92 -15.89 1.68
CA LYS A 538 9.74 -15.12 1.25
C LYS A 538 10.12 -13.94 0.35
N GLN A 539 11.18 -13.20 0.66
CA GLN A 539 11.63 -12.08 -0.18
C GLN A 539 12.09 -12.53 -1.57
N LEU A 540 12.75 -13.69 -1.66
CA LEU A 540 13.17 -14.25 -2.94
C LEU A 540 11.96 -14.73 -3.77
N ILE A 541 10.97 -15.36 -3.13
CA ILE A 541 9.71 -15.76 -3.78
C ILE A 541 8.95 -14.54 -4.29
N GLU A 542 8.85 -13.46 -3.51
CA GLU A 542 8.21 -12.21 -3.96
C GLU A 542 8.95 -11.58 -5.15
N ALA A 543 10.29 -11.59 -5.17
CA ALA A 543 11.07 -11.17 -6.33
C ALA A 543 10.78 -12.05 -7.56
N GLY A 544 10.62 -13.36 -7.37
CA GLY A 544 10.21 -14.29 -8.44
C GLY A 544 8.83 -13.95 -9.02
N LYS A 545 7.84 -13.70 -8.16
CA LYS A 545 6.49 -13.27 -8.59
C LYS A 545 6.50 -11.96 -9.38
N LEU A 546 7.39 -11.03 -9.04
CA LEU A 546 7.57 -9.78 -9.81
C LEU A 546 8.12 -10.04 -11.22
N VAL A 547 9.06 -11.00 -11.36
CA VAL A 547 9.56 -11.42 -12.67
C VAL A 547 8.45 -12.05 -13.49
N ASP A 548 7.67 -12.96 -12.90
CA ASP A 548 6.57 -13.65 -13.57
C ASP A 548 5.52 -12.68 -14.14
N ARG A 549 5.04 -11.73 -13.31
CA ARG A 549 4.13 -10.66 -13.76
C ARG A 549 4.74 -9.79 -14.86
N SER A 550 6.05 -9.53 -14.80
CA SER A 550 6.74 -8.73 -15.83
C SER A 550 6.86 -9.48 -17.16
N VAL A 551 7.06 -10.80 -17.12
CA VAL A 551 7.06 -11.68 -18.30
C VAL A 551 5.67 -11.71 -18.93
N GLU A 552 4.61 -11.93 -18.13
CA GLU A 552 3.22 -11.90 -18.61
C GLU A 552 2.87 -10.56 -19.27
N SER A 553 3.22 -9.45 -18.62
CA SER A 553 3.03 -8.09 -19.15
C SER A 553 3.78 -7.87 -20.47
N CYS A 554 5.01 -8.37 -20.58
CA CYS A 554 5.79 -8.31 -21.81
C CYS A 554 5.15 -9.10 -22.96
N VAL A 555 4.65 -10.31 -22.68
CA VAL A 555 3.93 -11.13 -23.67
C VAL A 555 2.64 -10.45 -24.12
N GLN A 556 1.85 -9.91 -23.19
CA GLN A 556 0.62 -9.16 -23.50
C GLN A 556 0.89 -7.91 -24.33
N ALA A 557 1.96 -7.17 -24.03
CA ALA A 557 2.37 -6.02 -24.82
C ALA A 557 2.74 -6.44 -26.26
N CYS A 558 3.47 -7.55 -26.42
CA CYS A 558 3.84 -8.09 -27.74
C CYS A 558 2.64 -8.56 -28.55
N LEU A 559 1.68 -9.27 -27.92
CA LEU A 559 0.43 -9.72 -28.55
C LEU A 559 -0.41 -8.58 -29.11
N SER A 560 -0.37 -7.42 -28.45
CA SER A 560 -1.11 -6.25 -28.91
C SER A 560 -0.39 -5.47 -30.02
N ALA A 561 0.93 -5.67 -30.18
CA ALA A 561 1.76 -4.86 -31.08
C ALA A 561 1.95 -5.51 -32.47
N THR A 562 1.64 -6.79 -32.63
CA THR A 562 1.75 -7.48 -33.93
C THR A 562 0.76 -8.64 -34.03
N GLU A 563 0.31 -8.93 -35.25
CA GLU A 563 -0.45 -10.13 -35.59
C GLU A 563 0.44 -11.23 -36.22
N ASP A 564 1.76 -10.99 -36.32
CA ASP A 564 2.71 -11.95 -36.87
C ASP A 564 2.84 -13.19 -35.96
N GLY A 565 2.20 -14.28 -36.38
CA GLY A 565 2.17 -15.53 -35.64
C GLY A 565 3.52 -16.20 -35.45
N GLU A 566 4.54 -15.90 -36.26
CA GLU A 566 5.89 -16.47 -36.08
C GLU A 566 6.66 -15.73 -34.98
N LEU A 567 6.60 -14.39 -34.98
CA LEU A 567 7.22 -13.57 -33.94
C LEU A 567 6.57 -13.79 -32.57
N LEU A 568 5.23 -13.90 -32.53
CA LEU A 568 4.49 -14.20 -31.30
C LEU A 568 4.83 -15.59 -30.74
N LYS A 569 5.04 -16.59 -31.60
CA LYS A 569 5.53 -17.91 -31.18
C LYS A 569 6.94 -17.84 -30.58
N GLN A 570 7.84 -17.06 -31.18
CA GLN A 570 9.19 -16.88 -30.65
C GLN A 570 9.20 -16.20 -29.27
N VAL A 571 8.37 -15.16 -29.08
CA VAL A 571 8.21 -14.49 -27.78
C VAL A 571 7.61 -15.43 -26.74
N SER A 572 6.56 -16.17 -27.10
CA SER A 572 5.90 -17.13 -26.18
C SER A 572 6.83 -18.28 -25.78
N SER A 573 7.63 -18.78 -26.71
CA SER A 573 8.67 -19.79 -26.42
C SER A 573 9.74 -19.24 -25.48
N ALA A 574 10.23 -18.02 -25.73
CA ALA A 574 11.21 -17.39 -24.83
C ALA A 574 10.63 -17.13 -23.43
N ALA A 575 9.37 -16.71 -23.33
CA ALA A 575 8.67 -16.52 -22.07
C ALA A 575 8.53 -17.85 -21.28
N SER A 576 8.18 -18.93 -21.96
CA SER A 576 8.11 -20.27 -21.35
C SER A 576 9.46 -20.73 -20.77
N VAL A 577 10.58 -20.39 -21.43
CA VAL A 577 11.92 -20.70 -20.90
C VAL A 577 12.22 -19.90 -19.64
N VAL A 578 11.76 -18.64 -19.55
CA VAL A 578 11.89 -17.82 -18.33
C VAL A 578 11.07 -18.42 -17.20
N SER A 579 9.80 -18.78 -17.45
CA SER A 579 8.93 -19.38 -16.45
C SER A 579 9.48 -20.71 -15.94
N GLN A 580 10.02 -21.57 -16.82
CA GLN A 580 10.66 -22.83 -16.41
C GLN A 580 11.88 -22.59 -15.53
N ALA A 581 12.79 -21.69 -15.95
CA ALA A 581 13.99 -21.38 -15.16
C ALA A 581 13.63 -20.77 -13.80
N LEU A 582 12.54 -19.99 -13.73
CA LEU A 582 12.02 -19.42 -12.49
C LEU A 582 11.42 -20.51 -11.59
N GLU A 583 10.68 -21.46 -12.16
CA GLU A 583 10.13 -22.60 -11.42
C GLU A 583 11.24 -23.47 -10.83
N ASP A 584 12.29 -23.77 -11.60
CA ASP A 584 13.46 -24.52 -11.13
C ASP A 584 14.14 -23.80 -9.94
N LEU A 585 14.25 -22.46 -10.00
CA LEU A 585 14.78 -21.64 -8.90
C LEU A 585 13.89 -21.69 -7.66
N LEU A 586 12.57 -21.50 -7.83
CA LEU A 586 11.63 -21.51 -6.71
C LEU A 586 11.54 -22.89 -6.07
N GLN A 587 11.59 -23.95 -6.88
CA GLN A 587 11.64 -25.33 -6.38
C GLN A 587 12.89 -25.58 -5.56
N HIS A 588 14.06 -25.09 -6.00
CA HIS A 588 15.31 -25.17 -5.23
C HIS A 588 15.21 -24.45 -3.88
N VAL A 589 14.54 -23.29 -3.82
CA VAL A 589 14.27 -22.55 -2.57
C VAL A 589 13.31 -23.33 -1.65
N CYS A 590 12.24 -23.92 -2.19
CA CYS A 590 11.28 -24.72 -1.42
C CYS A 590 11.89 -26.05 -0.92
N GLN A 591 12.83 -26.64 -1.67
CA GLN A 591 13.58 -27.81 -1.23
C GLN A 591 14.46 -27.49 -0.01
N TYR A 592 14.94 -26.24 0.13
CA TYR A 592 15.61 -25.80 1.36
C TYR A 592 14.65 -25.75 2.55
N THR A 593 13.41 -25.28 2.36
CA THR A 593 12.37 -25.30 3.42
C THR A 593 12.08 -26.73 3.89
N SER A 594 12.27 -27.72 3.03
CA SER A 594 12.16 -29.16 3.33
C SER A 594 13.42 -29.74 4.02
N ARG A 595 14.50 -28.96 4.13
CA ARG A 595 15.75 -29.27 4.86
C ARG A 595 15.86 -28.55 6.22
N GLY A 596 14.95 -27.62 6.54
CA GLY A 596 14.98 -26.78 7.76
C GLY A 596 14.60 -27.50 9.05
N GLU A 597 14.03 -28.70 8.94
CA GLU A 597 14.33 -29.82 9.81
C GLU A 597 14.99 -30.85 8.87
N PRO A 598 15.89 -31.74 9.33
CA PRO A 598 15.96 -33.01 8.63
C PRO A 598 14.54 -33.56 8.72
N ILE A 599 13.73 -33.36 7.68
CA ILE A 599 12.62 -34.26 7.39
C ILE A 599 13.36 -35.57 7.31
N GLY A 600 13.29 -36.33 8.40
CA GLY A 600 14.12 -37.49 8.60
C GLY A 600 13.90 -38.36 7.37
N ARG A 601 14.90 -39.12 6.96
CA ARG A 601 14.68 -40.25 6.03
C ARG A 601 13.45 -41.09 6.42
N TYR A 602 13.05 -40.98 7.68
CA TYR A 602 11.91 -41.56 8.35
C TYR A 602 10.56 -40.86 8.11
N ASP A 603 10.52 -39.54 7.94
CA ASP A 603 9.26 -38.77 7.97
C ASP A 603 8.35 -39.09 6.77
N GLN A 604 8.92 -39.26 5.58
CA GLN A 604 8.15 -39.71 4.41
C GLN A 604 7.51 -41.09 4.64
N ALA A 605 8.24 -42.00 5.32
CA ALA A 605 7.73 -43.31 5.64
C ALA A 605 6.71 -43.25 6.78
N THR A 606 6.90 -42.40 7.80
CA THR A 606 5.93 -42.21 8.88
C THR A 606 4.65 -41.54 8.42
N ASP A 607 4.71 -40.55 7.53
CA ASP A 607 3.53 -39.89 6.94
C ASP A 607 2.71 -40.88 6.12
N THR A 608 3.39 -41.72 5.34
CA THR A 608 2.73 -42.81 4.59
C THR A 608 2.08 -43.81 5.56
N ILE A 609 2.75 -44.18 6.65
CA ILE A 609 2.22 -45.07 7.69
C ILE A 609 0.98 -44.46 8.36
N MET A 610 1.01 -43.18 8.75
CA MET A 610 -0.14 -42.51 9.37
C MET A 610 -1.34 -42.44 8.42
N THR A 611 -1.11 -42.00 7.18
CA THR A 611 -2.17 -41.88 6.15
C THR A 611 -2.82 -43.23 5.84
N VAL A 612 -2.01 -44.28 5.69
CA VAL A 612 -2.52 -45.63 5.40
C VAL A 612 -3.23 -46.23 6.62
N THR A 613 -2.77 -45.93 7.83
CA THR A 613 -3.44 -46.36 9.06
C THR A 613 -4.84 -45.75 9.17
N GLU A 614 -4.99 -44.44 8.92
CA GLU A 614 -6.29 -43.78 8.84
C GLU A 614 -7.18 -44.34 7.71
N SER A 615 -6.56 -44.71 6.58
CA SER A 615 -7.24 -45.35 5.46
C SER A 615 -7.81 -46.72 5.81
N ILE A 616 -7.16 -47.50 6.69
CA ILE A 616 -7.68 -48.79 7.18
C ILE A 616 -8.93 -48.59 8.03
N PHE A 617 -8.95 -47.59 8.91
CA PHE A 617 -10.13 -47.29 9.74
C PHE A 617 -11.30 -46.73 8.93
N THR A 618 -11.03 -45.87 7.95
CA THR A 618 -12.07 -45.30 7.08
C THR A 618 -12.63 -46.29 6.07
N SER A 619 -11.87 -47.34 5.73
CA SER A 619 -12.30 -48.43 4.83
C SER A 619 -12.97 -49.60 5.57
N MET A 620 -13.30 -49.43 6.85
CA MET A 620 -13.94 -50.47 7.65
C MET A 620 -15.32 -50.84 7.07
N GLY A 621 -15.42 -52.07 6.55
CA GLY A 621 -16.59 -52.57 5.81
C GLY A 621 -16.27 -53.03 4.38
N ASP A 622 -15.12 -52.64 3.82
CA ASP A 622 -14.60 -53.15 2.55
C ASP A 622 -13.39 -54.05 2.80
N ALA A 623 -13.62 -55.37 2.76
CA ALA A 623 -12.59 -56.38 2.99
C ALA A 623 -11.43 -56.30 1.98
N GLY A 624 -11.70 -55.89 0.73
CA GLY A 624 -10.67 -55.80 -0.31
C GLY A 624 -9.72 -54.63 -0.07
N GLU A 625 -10.29 -53.46 0.26
CA GLU A 625 -9.53 -52.25 0.49
C GLU A 625 -8.74 -52.30 1.80
N MET A 626 -9.32 -52.85 2.88
CA MET A 626 -8.61 -53.03 4.16
C MET A 626 -7.34 -53.88 4.02
N VAL A 627 -7.41 -55.00 3.30
CA VAL A 627 -6.25 -55.88 3.06
C VAL A 627 -5.22 -55.21 2.16
N ARG A 628 -5.66 -54.42 1.17
CA ARG A 628 -4.77 -53.66 0.29
C ARG A 628 -3.99 -52.60 1.08
N GLN A 629 -4.67 -51.83 1.91
CA GLN A 629 -4.06 -50.80 2.75
C GLN A 629 -3.13 -51.42 3.80
N ALA A 630 -3.50 -52.55 4.41
CA ALA A 630 -2.62 -53.29 5.33
C ALA A 630 -1.31 -53.76 4.65
N ARG A 631 -1.32 -54.11 3.36
CA ARG A 631 -0.10 -54.43 2.60
C ARG A 631 0.78 -53.22 2.37
N VAL A 632 0.19 -52.07 2.02
CA VAL A 632 0.93 -50.81 1.82
C VAL A 632 1.57 -50.36 3.13
N LEU A 633 0.85 -50.51 4.24
CA LEU A 633 1.34 -50.22 5.58
C LEU A 633 2.55 -51.07 5.96
N ALA A 634 2.47 -52.39 5.69
CA ALA A 634 3.57 -53.32 5.95
C ALA A 634 4.82 -52.96 5.13
N GLN A 635 4.64 -52.55 3.87
CA GLN A 635 5.74 -52.13 3.00
C GLN A 635 6.41 -50.84 3.53
N ALA A 636 5.63 -49.79 3.79
CA ALA A 636 6.14 -48.52 4.31
C ALA A 636 6.85 -48.69 5.66
N THR A 637 6.31 -49.55 6.53
CA THR A 637 6.93 -49.90 7.82
C THR A 637 8.25 -50.64 7.61
N SER A 638 8.32 -51.59 6.67
CA SER A 638 9.55 -52.33 6.40
C SER A 638 10.67 -51.42 5.87
N ASP A 639 10.32 -50.47 5.01
CA ASP A 639 11.28 -49.52 4.46
C ASP A 639 11.83 -48.60 5.57
N LEU A 640 10.96 -48.15 6.49
CA LEU A 640 11.34 -47.40 7.69
C LEU A 640 12.28 -48.20 8.62
N VAL A 641 11.92 -49.46 8.91
CA VAL A 641 12.73 -50.33 9.78
C VAL A 641 14.11 -50.62 9.19
N ASN A 642 14.20 -50.80 7.87
CA ASN A 642 15.48 -51.01 7.19
C ASN A 642 16.36 -49.75 7.25
N ALA A 643 15.76 -48.57 7.07
CA ALA A 643 16.47 -47.30 7.23
C ALA A 643 16.98 -47.12 8.68
N MET A 644 16.13 -47.40 9.68
CA MET A 644 16.50 -47.31 11.10
C MET A 644 17.62 -48.27 11.49
N ARG A 645 17.64 -49.47 10.91
CA ARG A 645 18.72 -50.44 11.12
C ARG A 645 20.02 -49.96 10.47
N SER A 646 19.96 -49.46 9.24
CA SER A 646 21.13 -48.92 8.54
C SER A 646 21.77 -47.76 9.30
N ASP A 647 20.96 -46.87 9.90
CA ASP A 647 21.48 -45.74 10.66
C ASP A 647 22.00 -46.19 12.04
N ALA A 648 21.37 -47.17 12.68
CA ALA A 648 21.90 -47.76 13.92
C ALA A 648 23.26 -48.44 13.73
N GLU A 649 23.56 -48.94 12.52
CA GLU A 649 24.88 -49.48 12.14
C GLU A 649 25.92 -48.37 11.86
N ALA A 650 25.47 -47.19 11.42
CA ALA A 650 26.33 -46.03 11.15
C ALA A 650 26.58 -45.14 12.39
N GLU A 651 25.77 -45.30 13.44
CA GLU A 651 25.80 -44.49 14.66
C GLU A 651 27.00 -44.83 15.56
N VAL A 652 27.68 -43.78 16.05
CA VAL A 652 28.89 -43.93 16.89
C VAL A 652 28.54 -44.15 18.37
N ASP A 653 27.39 -43.60 18.80
CA ASP A 653 26.86 -43.79 20.14
C ASP A 653 26.07 -45.11 20.27
N VAL A 654 26.61 -46.04 21.06
CA VAL A 654 26.04 -47.36 21.33
C VAL A 654 24.65 -47.27 21.99
N ASP A 655 24.40 -46.27 22.82
CA ASP A 655 23.10 -46.12 23.49
C ASP A 655 22.04 -45.55 22.54
N ASN A 656 22.44 -44.69 21.59
CA ASN A 656 21.54 -44.20 20.55
C ASN A 656 21.22 -45.31 19.52
N SER A 657 22.22 -46.09 19.12
CA SER A 657 22.04 -47.27 18.26
C SER A 657 21.05 -48.30 18.87
N LYS A 658 21.16 -48.59 20.17
CA LYS A 658 20.21 -49.47 20.87
C LYS A 658 18.78 -48.92 20.90
N LYS A 659 18.61 -47.60 21.09
CA LYS A 659 17.29 -46.95 21.07
C LYS A 659 16.64 -47.04 19.69
N LEU A 660 17.40 -46.79 18.63
CA LEU A 660 16.92 -46.89 17.24
C LEU A 660 16.48 -48.32 16.92
N LEU A 661 17.26 -49.33 17.30
CA LEU A 661 16.90 -50.74 17.11
C LEU A 661 15.66 -51.14 17.94
N ALA A 662 15.53 -50.64 19.16
CA ALA A 662 14.36 -50.89 20.01
C ALA A 662 13.09 -50.26 19.40
N ALA A 663 13.17 -49.02 18.89
CA ALA A 663 12.07 -48.34 18.23
C ALA A 663 11.67 -49.04 16.92
N ALA A 664 12.64 -49.46 16.10
CA ALA A 664 12.39 -50.22 14.88
C ALA A 664 11.66 -51.55 15.17
N LYS A 665 12.04 -52.23 16.26
CA LYS A 665 11.37 -53.46 16.69
C LYS A 665 9.93 -53.21 17.16
N LEU A 666 9.71 -52.17 17.97
CA LEU A 666 8.37 -51.79 18.44
C LEU A 666 7.43 -51.46 17.27
N LEU A 667 7.94 -50.73 16.28
CA LEU A 667 7.21 -50.39 15.07
C LEU A 667 6.85 -51.65 14.26
N ALA A 668 7.81 -52.55 14.03
CA ALA A 668 7.55 -53.82 13.31
C ALA A 668 6.50 -54.69 14.03
N ASP A 669 6.59 -54.81 15.36
CA ASP A 669 5.65 -55.59 16.17
C ASP A 669 4.24 -54.97 16.16
N ALA A 670 4.14 -53.64 16.21
CA ALA A 670 2.87 -52.92 16.13
C ALA A 670 2.20 -53.11 14.76
N THR A 671 2.95 -52.93 13.67
CA THR A 671 2.43 -53.13 12.32
C THR A 671 2.00 -54.58 12.09
N ALA A 672 2.75 -55.56 12.59
CA ALA A 672 2.37 -56.97 12.48
C ALA A 672 1.02 -57.27 13.16
N ARG A 673 0.81 -56.74 14.37
CA ARG A 673 -0.48 -56.89 15.08
C ARG A 673 -1.63 -56.21 14.33
N MET A 674 -1.41 -55.00 13.84
CA MET A 674 -2.41 -54.24 13.10
C MET A 674 -2.78 -54.90 11.76
N VAL A 675 -1.81 -55.45 11.02
CA VAL A 675 -2.07 -56.18 9.78
C VAL A 675 -2.87 -57.46 10.03
N GLU A 676 -2.57 -58.20 11.09
CA GLU A 676 -3.35 -59.39 11.46
C GLU A 676 -4.76 -59.03 11.94
N ALA A 677 -4.93 -57.96 12.72
CA ALA A 677 -6.23 -57.45 13.11
C ALA A 677 -7.04 -56.96 11.91
N ALA A 678 -6.43 -56.23 10.97
CA ALA A 678 -7.08 -55.74 9.76
C ALA A 678 -7.53 -56.89 8.84
N LYS A 679 -6.72 -57.95 8.70
CA LYS A 679 -7.13 -59.17 7.99
C LYS A 679 -8.27 -59.90 8.70
N GLY A 680 -8.23 -59.97 10.04
CA GLY A 680 -9.28 -60.58 10.85
C GLY A 680 -10.62 -59.85 10.72
N ALA A 681 -10.59 -58.51 10.80
CA ALA A 681 -11.74 -57.64 10.62
C ALA A 681 -12.28 -57.67 9.18
N ALA A 682 -11.40 -57.77 8.17
CA ALA A 682 -11.80 -57.94 6.78
C ALA A 682 -12.45 -59.32 6.50
N ALA A 683 -11.95 -60.39 7.12
CA ALA A 683 -12.48 -61.74 6.93
C ALA A 683 -13.80 -61.98 7.68
N TYR A 684 -13.98 -61.34 8.84
CA TYR A 684 -15.17 -61.46 9.68
C TYR A 684 -15.67 -60.08 10.14
N PRO A 685 -16.31 -59.30 9.25
CA PRO A 685 -16.70 -57.92 9.54
C PRO A 685 -17.70 -57.76 10.69
N GLU A 686 -18.51 -58.78 10.97
CA GLU A 686 -19.50 -58.75 12.06
C GLU A 686 -18.95 -59.21 13.42
N ASN A 687 -17.67 -59.56 13.49
CA ASN A 687 -17.05 -60.03 14.73
C ASN A 687 -16.50 -58.87 15.57
N GLU A 688 -17.21 -58.53 16.64
CA GLU A 688 -16.88 -57.45 17.58
C GLU A 688 -15.49 -57.62 18.21
N ASP A 689 -15.06 -58.85 18.50
CA ASP A 689 -13.73 -59.14 19.07
C ASP A 689 -12.58 -58.83 18.10
N GLN A 690 -12.82 -58.91 16.79
CA GLN A 690 -11.81 -58.60 15.76
C GLN A 690 -11.75 -57.10 15.49
N GLN A 691 -12.89 -56.42 15.53
CA GLN A 691 -12.95 -54.95 15.44
C GLN A 691 -12.34 -54.27 16.67
N GLN A 692 -12.47 -54.85 17.87
CA GLN A 692 -11.87 -54.30 19.09
C GLN A 692 -10.34 -54.49 19.15
N LYS A 693 -9.80 -55.48 18.43
CA LYS A 693 -8.36 -55.74 18.32
C LYS A 693 -7.65 -54.84 17.31
N LEU A 694 -8.38 -54.36 16.30
CA LEU A 694 -7.93 -53.37 15.33
C LEU A 694 -7.97 -51.98 15.96
#